data_AF-A0A7S3SSB2-F1
#
_entry.id   AF-A0A7S3SSB2-F1
#
_cell.length_a   1.000
_cell.length_b   1.000
_cell.length_c   1.000
_cell.angle_alpha   90.00
_cell.angle_beta   90.00
_cell.angle_gamma   90.00
#
_symmetry.space_group_name_H-M   'P 1'
#
loop_
_entity.id
_entity.type
_entity.pdbx_description
1 polymer ?
#
loop_
_entity_poly.entity_id
_entity_poly.type
_entity_poly.pdbx_seq_one_letter_code
_entity_poly.pdbx_strand_id
1 'polypeptide(L)'
;PTRKVGHLRLNATKQMLCLLATWAAPSGPSSARALSEADPEPAPAPRSPPPSPRPPPPNPSPPPSPPPPPPTPPPTPPPPLASPPPSPPSVLPSPPAPPPPAPPPPRPPSPLPPSSPMPPPPPPPPALPPSPPAPPLPLPEGAGCAAALGERRVFTRFTPDIADHPGRESDAAVAFRALAFSPRAPEELWLADSAASAMVVTIPDGGASPPARLLIDRAEYHYMASVSSFSFDGIGQFATCQESLNDYRGTMEPNFFQGPTLYDSRAEVVSLVNGQQQPCDEAAGETCFLIHIDMLHESPMCMGIAHDSGSSSVVHGKTWQNVYWTFDGVHNGLVRFDFESDHGPGSMAHEFASVRRYEGLGLERVDGVPSQLVADAGLRTLFVADTGNDRVLAVEMDSGYYSHDAREEYQIFSSPMDSFNYSVWRGLAWSVLAAVPTPSGLALSPDGATLYVGSRLGGSIYAVDARSGLLLQVVPTGDPLGPTGLALSTEGVLHFVAGGASVGVVEVTGSCAVPAIDASTTCSNGVEDGDETDTDCGGAVCERCPLEHSCEEDNDCASGFCTAPGCAVPDPAPAPNGLGGYLESSEYLTSFNHHMHNSDMGGASYLNPYPLMQDDFCERVGTFNMSGVGPVNCSVIDFDALLLGGCWCHACLPEDPCLNGGACLNFDKQGYTCDCDGTGFVGDHCHLDPSPPPPPPPSPPPPAPSPPPNPPSLPTSPPRSSGSGASLPIGAVAGASLGGVLGLALIATAIVRRRRLRATEEKGPPKMARQSLEPAEELGQRA
;
A
#
# COMPACT_ATOMS: atom_id res chain seq x y z
N PRO A 1 10.20 -30.31 39.97
CA PRO A 1 10.73 -30.73 41.30
C PRO A 1 11.93 -29.85 41.72
N THR A 2 11.98 -29.38 42.98
CA THR A 2 13.14 -28.69 43.64
C THR A 2 13.90 -27.64 42.79
N ARG A 3 13.48 -26.38 42.71
CA ARG A 3 13.55 -25.33 43.76
C ARG A 3 14.98 -25.08 44.31
N LYS A 4 15.58 -23.93 43.93
CA LYS A 4 16.52 -23.17 44.78
C LYS A 4 16.42 -21.68 44.48
N VAL A 5 16.35 -20.87 45.54
CA VAL A 5 16.17 -19.41 45.53
C VAL A 5 17.50 -18.74 45.80
N GLY A 6 17.79 -17.62 45.13
CA GLY A 6 18.96 -16.79 45.40
C GLY A 6 18.63 -15.30 45.28
N HIS A 7 18.35 -14.64 46.41
CA HIS A 7 18.32 -13.17 46.47
C HIS A 7 19.75 -12.62 46.47
N LEU A 8 19.99 -11.52 45.76
CA LEU A 8 21.02 -10.54 46.14
C LEU A 8 20.40 -9.15 46.31
N ARG A 9 20.88 -8.44 47.34
CA ARG A 9 20.52 -7.03 47.62
C ARG A 9 21.62 -6.10 47.12
N LEU A 10 21.23 -4.83 46.93
CA LEU A 10 22.09 -3.69 46.69
C LEU A 10 23.34 -3.66 47.59
N ASN A 11 24.42 -3.08 47.07
CA ASN A 11 25.34 -2.30 47.89
C ASN A 11 25.84 -1.08 47.09
N ALA A 12 25.71 0.10 47.69
CA ALA A 12 26.18 1.37 47.12
C ALA A 12 27.18 2.03 48.07
N THR A 13 28.33 2.46 47.54
CA THR A 13 29.29 3.48 48.04
C THR A 13 30.54 3.39 47.13
N LYS A 14 31.34 4.41 46.86
CA LYS A 14 31.56 5.74 47.47
C LYS A 14 32.38 6.61 46.50
N GLN A 15 32.17 7.94 46.43
CA GLN A 15 33.22 8.95 46.65
C GLN A 15 32.67 10.40 46.63
N MET A 16 33.26 11.26 47.47
CA MET A 16 32.97 12.69 47.64
C MET A 16 33.88 13.53 46.70
N LEU A 17 33.39 14.60 46.06
CA LEU A 17 33.32 15.99 46.57
C LEU A 17 34.66 16.58 47.06
N CYS A 18 35.23 17.54 46.31
CA CYS A 18 35.32 18.98 46.66
C CYS A 18 36.51 19.71 46.00
N LEU A 19 36.26 20.84 45.32
CA LEU A 19 36.80 22.16 45.67
C LEU A 19 36.23 23.30 44.80
N LEU A 20 36.00 24.45 45.42
CA LEU A 20 35.49 25.71 44.84
C LEU A 20 36.47 26.85 45.17
N ALA A 21 36.72 27.75 44.21
CA ALA A 21 37.16 29.16 44.37
C ALA A 21 37.37 29.78 42.97
N THR A 22 36.48 30.58 42.38
CA THR A 22 36.18 32.03 42.58
C THR A 22 37.16 33.05 41.96
N TRP A 23 36.57 34.06 41.29
CA TRP A 23 37.09 35.40 40.90
C TRP A 23 38.00 35.54 39.65
N ALA A 24 37.51 36.20 38.60
CA ALA A 24 37.77 37.64 38.30
C ALA A 24 37.46 37.98 36.82
N ALA A 25 36.88 39.17 36.57
CA ALA A 25 36.86 39.78 35.24
C ALA A 25 38.21 40.47 34.93
N PRO A 26 38.50 40.81 33.66
CA PRO A 26 38.60 42.24 33.38
C PRO A 26 38.07 42.71 32.01
N SER A 27 37.93 44.02 31.91
CA SER A 27 37.45 44.81 30.78
C SER A 27 38.56 45.33 29.84
N GLY A 28 38.26 45.45 28.54
CA GLY A 28 38.89 46.40 27.60
C GLY A 28 40.33 46.07 27.16
N PRO A 29 40.79 46.60 25.99
CA PRO A 29 40.71 48.03 25.71
C PRO A 29 40.27 48.44 24.29
N SER A 30 40.01 49.75 24.15
CA SER A 30 39.81 50.43 22.87
C SER A 30 41.14 50.74 22.17
N SER A 31 41.13 50.81 20.84
CA SER A 31 42.07 51.61 20.05
C SER A 31 41.35 52.13 18.80
N ALA A 32 41.64 53.37 18.45
CA ALA A 32 40.83 54.15 17.51
C ALA A 32 41.65 54.68 16.33
N ARG A 33 40.89 55.09 15.30
CA ARG A 33 41.17 56.24 14.42
C ARG A 33 42.13 56.03 13.24
N ALA A 34 41.53 56.03 12.05
CA ALA A 34 42.02 56.85 10.94
C ALA A 34 40.81 57.57 10.32
N LEU A 35 40.92 58.89 10.15
CA LEU A 35 39.91 59.75 9.50
C LEU A 35 40.38 60.08 8.09
N SER A 36 39.44 60.25 7.16
CA SER A 36 39.64 61.07 5.96
C SER A 36 38.36 61.86 5.70
N GLU A 37 38.50 63.19 5.67
CA GLU A 37 37.49 64.15 5.19
C GLU A 37 37.21 63.87 3.69
N ALA A 38 35.98 63.87 3.16
CA ALA A 38 34.87 64.85 3.15
C ALA A 38 34.94 65.83 1.96
N ASP A 39 33.93 65.78 1.09
CA ASP A 39 33.48 66.87 0.19
C ASP A 39 32.08 66.49 -0.40
N PRO A 40 31.27 67.42 -0.97
CA PRO A 40 29.92 67.62 -0.46
C PRO A 40 28.73 67.36 -1.42
N GLU A 41 27.52 67.42 -0.87
CA GLU A 41 26.24 67.35 -1.60
C GLU A 41 26.07 68.41 -2.71
N PRO A 42 25.23 68.10 -3.71
CA PRO A 42 24.33 69.06 -4.33
C PRO A 42 22.85 68.76 -3.98
N ALA A 43 22.16 69.75 -3.43
CA ALA A 43 20.73 69.74 -3.13
C ALA A 43 19.83 69.73 -4.41
N PRO A 44 18.52 69.43 -4.30
CA PRO A 44 17.78 68.71 -5.35
C PRO A 44 17.15 69.58 -6.46
N ALA A 45 16.90 68.95 -7.61
CA ALA A 45 16.03 69.47 -8.67
C ALA A 45 14.66 68.77 -8.66
N PRO A 46 13.53 69.47 -8.90
CA PRO A 46 12.19 68.95 -8.63
C PRO A 46 11.61 68.14 -9.79
N ARG A 47 10.99 66.98 -9.51
CA ARG A 47 10.14 66.27 -10.48
C ARG A 47 8.89 65.63 -9.86
N SER A 48 7.76 66.19 -10.27
CA SER A 48 6.43 65.58 -10.47
C SER A 48 5.66 64.98 -9.27
N PRO A 49 4.37 65.33 -9.08
CA PRO A 49 3.49 64.59 -8.19
C PRO A 49 3.18 63.19 -8.74
N PRO A 50 2.80 62.22 -7.88
CA PRO A 50 2.38 60.90 -8.32
C PRO A 50 1.09 60.96 -9.16
N PRO A 51 0.90 60.06 -10.14
CA PRO A 51 -0.36 59.95 -10.85
C PRO A 51 -1.46 59.44 -9.91
N SER A 52 -2.64 60.06 -9.97
CA SER A 52 -3.83 59.59 -9.26
C SER A 52 -4.19 58.15 -9.64
N PRO A 53 -4.71 57.33 -8.71
CA PRO A 53 -5.06 55.95 -9.01
C PRO A 53 -6.12 55.86 -10.11
N ARG A 54 -5.89 54.93 -11.05
CA ARG A 54 -6.85 54.58 -12.10
C ARG A 54 -8.03 53.84 -11.45
N PRO A 55 -9.29 54.15 -11.78
CA PRO A 55 -10.42 53.36 -11.26
C PRO A 55 -10.35 51.91 -11.76
N PRO A 56 -10.83 50.94 -10.97
CA PRO A 56 -10.82 49.53 -11.37
C PRO A 56 -11.70 49.28 -12.62
N PRO A 57 -11.41 48.22 -13.40
CA PRO A 57 -12.30 47.80 -14.48
C PRO A 57 -13.66 47.35 -13.92
N PRO A 58 -14.76 47.52 -14.67
CA PRO A 58 -16.06 46.98 -14.27
C PRO A 58 -16.03 45.45 -14.28
N ASN A 59 -16.67 44.82 -13.28
CA ASN A 59 -16.79 43.37 -13.17
C ASN A 59 -17.42 42.75 -14.45
N PRO A 60 -16.98 41.55 -14.87
CA PRO A 60 -17.71 40.78 -15.86
C PRO A 60 -19.08 40.37 -15.29
N SER A 61 -20.13 40.50 -16.09
CA SER A 61 -21.48 40.06 -15.72
C SER A 61 -21.54 38.54 -15.53
N PRO A 62 -22.27 38.01 -14.53
CA PRO A 62 -22.46 36.58 -14.38
C PRO A 62 -23.30 35.99 -15.53
N PRO A 63 -23.12 34.70 -15.87
CA PRO A 63 -23.97 34.01 -16.83
C PRO A 63 -25.41 33.86 -16.30
N PRO A 64 -26.42 33.75 -17.18
CA PRO A 64 -27.82 33.64 -16.78
C PRO A 64 -28.11 32.30 -16.08
N SER A 65 -28.83 32.36 -14.96
CA SER A 65 -29.23 31.19 -14.17
C SER A 65 -30.21 30.27 -14.93
N PRO A 66 -30.17 28.94 -14.69
CA PRO A 66 -31.20 28.02 -15.18
C PRO A 66 -32.58 28.28 -14.52
N PRO A 67 -33.69 27.89 -15.16
CA PRO A 67 -35.03 28.11 -14.62
C PRO A 67 -35.33 27.20 -13.41
N PRO A 68 -36.21 27.62 -12.48
CA PRO A 68 -36.51 26.87 -11.26
C PRO A 68 -37.38 25.62 -11.53
N PRO A 69 -37.30 24.59 -10.65
CA PRO A 69 -38.19 23.44 -10.69
C PRO A 69 -39.65 23.80 -10.32
N PRO A 70 -40.64 22.96 -10.69
CA PRO A 70 -42.05 23.20 -10.36
C PRO A 70 -42.33 23.08 -8.84
N PRO A 71 -43.37 23.77 -8.34
CA PRO A 71 -43.65 23.81 -6.90
C PRO A 71 -44.24 22.51 -6.36
N THR A 72 -43.77 22.09 -5.19
CA THR A 72 -44.36 21.03 -4.36
C THR A 72 -45.67 21.51 -3.69
N PRO A 73 -46.63 20.61 -3.40
CA PRO A 73 -47.89 20.96 -2.75
C PRO A 73 -47.70 21.32 -1.26
N PRO A 74 -48.60 22.14 -0.68
CA PRO A 74 -48.47 22.60 0.70
C PRO A 74 -48.84 21.52 1.73
N PRO A 75 -48.27 21.56 2.96
CA PRO A 75 -48.61 20.64 4.04
C PRO A 75 -50.01 20.91 4.63
N THR A 76 -50.65 19.84 5.11
CA THR A 76 -51.93 19.89 5.83
C THR A 76 -51.77 20.49 7.24
N PRO A 77 -52.69 21.37 7.70
CA PRO A 77 -52.61 21.96 9.04
C PRO A 77 -53.11 21.00 10.13
N PRO A 78 -52.57 21.08 11.37
CA PRO A 78 -53.08 20.33 12.52
C PRO A 78 -54.44 20.89 13.01
N PRO A 79 -55.27 20.06 13.66
CA PRO A 79 -56.57 20.49 14.18
C PRO A 79 -56.43 21.44 15.39
N PRO A 80 -57.38 22.38 15.59
CA PRO A 80 -57.24 23.45 16.59
C PRO A 80 -57.50 23.00 18.03
N LEU A 81 -56.74 23.60 18.95
CA LEU A 81 -56.95 23.54 20.40
C LEU A 81 -58.31 24.14 20.80
N ALA A 82 -59.08 23.41 21.60
CA ALA A 82 -60.33 23.89 22.19
C ALA A 82 -60.10 24.59 23.54
N SER A 83 -60.62 25.80 23.69
CA SER A 83 -60.51 26.61 24.92
C SER A 83 -61.38 26.07 26.07
N PRO A 84 -60.96 26.23 27.35
CA PRO A 84 -61.74 25.79 28.50
C PRO A 84 -62.88 26.75 28.86
N PRO A 85 -64.03 26.26 29.38
CA PRO A 85 -65.07 27.08 29.99
C PRO A 85 -64.76 27.43 31.47
N PRO A 86 -65.38 28.48 32.05
CA PRO A 86 -65.06 28.96 33.40
C PRO A 86 -65.82 28.24 34.53
N SER A 87 -65.21 28.14 35.71
CA SER A 87 -65.83 27.70 36.98
C SER A 87 -66.53 28.87 37.69
N PRO A 88 -67.73 28.68 38.31
CA PRO A 88 -67.82 28.33 39.75
C PRO A 88 -69.11 27.50 40.08
N PRO A 89 -69.57 27.28 41.34
CA PRO A 89 -69.01 27.58 42.67
C PRO A 89 -68.91 26.37 43.63
N SER A 90 -68.40 26.60 44.84
CA SER A 90 -68.34 25.63 45.95
C SER A 90 -69.66 25.50 46.72
N VAL A 91 -70.10 24.26 47.02
CA VAL A 91 -71.09 23.95 48.08
C VAL A 91 -70.75 22.60 48.75
N LEU A 92 -70.42 22.64 50.05
CA LEU A 92 -70.60 21.54 51.02
C LEU A 92 -72.02 21.68 51.62
N PRO A 93 -72.72 20.65 52.14
CA PRO A 93 -72.23 19.47 52.88
C PRO A 93 -72.90 18.13 52.43
N SER A 94 -72.67 16.90 52.92
CA SER A 94 -72.53 16.35 54.29
C SER A 94 -71.98 14.89 54.23
N PRO A 95 -71.49 14.30 55.35
CA PRO A 95 -71.06 12.89 55.43
C PRO A 95 -72.20 11.98 55.95
N PRO A 96 -71.98 10.66 56.16
CA PRO A 96 -71.42 9.68 55.23
C PRO A 96 -72.35 8.43 55.09
N ALA A 97 -72.10 7.58 54.10
CA ALA A 97 -72.58 6.19 54.08
C ALA A 97 -71.40 5.25 53.79
N PRO A 98 -71.28 4.10 54.50
CA PRO A 98 -70.13 3.20 54.32
C PRO A 98 -70.21 2.51 52.95
N PRO A 99 -69.18 2.63 52.09
CA PRO A 99 -69.17 1.93 50.81
C PRO A 99 -68.99 0.41 51.00
N PRO A 100 -69.55 -0.42 50.11
CA PRO A 100 -69.37 -1.87 50.10
C PRO A 100 -67.89 -2.28 49.90
N PRO A 101 -67.51 -3.53 50.20
CA PRO A 101 -66.12 -3.98 50.17
C PRO A 101 -65.42 -3.69 48.83
N ALA A 102 -64.17 -3.24 48.93
CA ALA A 102 -63.37 -2.86 47.78
C ALA A 102 -63.24 -4.05 46.80
N PRO A 103 -63.44 -3.84 45.48
CA PRO A 103 -63.05 -4.82 44.49
C PRO A 103 -61.53 -5.04 44.56
N PRO A 104 -61.03 -6.25 44.18
CA PRO A 104 -59.61 -6.53 44.22
C PRO A 104 -58.82 -5.53 43.36
N PRO A 105 -57.56 -5.21 43.72
CA PRO A 105 -56.75 -4.29 42.95
C PRO A 105 -56.64 -4.78 41.49
N PRO A 106 -56.65 -3.86 40.50
CA PRO A 106 -56.39 -4.25 39.13
C PRO A 106 -55.04 -4.96 39.07
N ARG A 107 -54.95 -6.04 38.27
CA ARG A 107 -53.67 -6.70 38.03
C ARG A 107 -52.67 -5.63 37.56
N PRO A 108 -51.39 -5.71 37.99
CA PRO A 108 -50.36 -4.92 37.32
C PRO A 108 -50.46 -5.22 35.81
N PRO A 109 -50.32 -4.21 34.93
CA PRO A 109 -50.26 -4.48 33.51
C PRO A 109 -49.17 -5.53 33.28
N SER A 110 -49.49 -6.57 32.52
CA SER A 110 -48.49 -7.56 32.11
C SER A 110 -47.29 -6.80 31.56
N PRO A 111 -46.04 -7.19 31.89
CA PRO A 111 -44.90 -6.71 31.12
C PRO A 111 -45.24 -6.91 29.65
N LEU A 112 -45.04 -5.86 28.83
CA LEU A 112 -44.93 -6.07 27.40
C LEU A 112 -43.90 -7.18 27.20
N PRO A 113 -44.15 -8.18 26.34
CA PRO A 113 -43.11 -9.16 26.05
C PRO A 113 -41.87 -8.38 25.63
N PRO A 114 -40.67 -8.75 26.09
CA PRO A 114 -39.46 -8.17 25.51
C PRO A 114 -39.58 -8.36 24.00
N SER A 115 -39.36 -7.28 23.25
CA SER A 115 -39.17 -7.37 21.81
C SER A 115 -38.14 -8.47 21.59
N SER A 116 -38.55 -9.55 20.93
CA SER A 116 -37.71 -10.73 20.78
C SER A 116 -36.34 -10.27 20.30
N PRO A 117 -35.22 -10.65 20.94
CA PRO A 117 -33.94 -10.55 20.26
C PRO A 117 -34.13 -11.26 18.92
N MET A 118 -33.55 -10.70 17.84
CA MET A 118 -33.47 -11.46 16.59
C MET A 118 -32.87 -12.82 16.95
N PRO A 119 -33.46 -13.94 16.51
CA PRO A 119 -32.83 -15.22 16.76
C PRO A 119 -31.41 -15.13 16.20
N PRO A 120 -30.39 -15.62 16.92
CA PRO A 120 -29.06 -15.73 16.32
C PRO A 120 -29.21 -16.46 14.98
N PRO A 121 -28.38 -16.13 13.97
CA PRO A 121 -28.39 -16.85 12.71
C PRO A 121 -28.36 -18.35 13.01
N PRO A 122 -29.14 -19.17 12.28
CA PRO A 122 -29.18 -20.60 12.54
C PRO A 122 -27.74 -21.12 12.54
N PRO A 123 -27.36 -22.00 13.49
CA PRO A 123 -26.01 -22.55 13.48
C PRO A 123 -25.76 -23.13 12.09
N PRO A 124 -24.55 -22.93 11.52
CA PRO A 124 -24.24 -23.47 10.21
C PRO A 124 -24.58 -24.98 10.20
N PRO A 125 -25.07 -25.51 9.07
CA PRO A 125 -25.33 -26.95 8.98
C PRO A 125 -24.08 -27.68 9.45
N PRO A 126 -24.22 -28.79 10.23
CA PRO A 126 -23.07 -29.50 10.76
C PRO A 126 -22.12 -29.77 9.61
N ALA A 127 -20.86 -29.33 9.77
CA ALA A 127 -19.87 -29.35 8.70
C ALA A 127 -19.93 -30.72 8.02
N LEU A 128 -20.17 -30.71 6.70
CA LEU A 128 -19.99 -31.92 5.92
C LEU A 128 -18.58 -32.41 6.23
N PRO A 129 -18.38 -33.72 6.47
CA PRO A 129 -17.03 -34.24 6.63
C PRO A 129 -16.21 -33.74 5.44
N PRO A 130 -14.98 -33.24 5.64
CA PRO A 130 -14.21 -32.62 4.58
C PRO A 130 -14.23 -33.56 3.38
N SER A 131 -14.68 -33.05 2.24
CA SER A 131 -14.61 -33.80 0.99
C SER A 131 -13.18 -34.31 0.88
N PRO A 132 -12.95 -35.62 0.63
CA PRO A 132 -11.60 -36.05 0.30
C PRO A 132 -11.10 -35.16 -0.84
N PRO A 133 -9.83 -34.71 -0.80
CA PRO A 133 -9.30 -33.79 -1.80
C PRO A 133 -9.66 -34.34 -3.18
N ALA A 134 -10.18 -33.46 -4.05
CA ALA A 134 -10.51 -33.86 -5.40
C ALA A 134 -9.23 -34.49 -6.00
N PRO A 135 -9.29 -35.72 -6.55
CA PRO A 135 -8.10 -36.29 -7.17
C PRO A 135 -7.64 -35.30 -8.23
N PRO A 136 -6.32 -35.03 -8.34
CA PRO A 136 -5.80 -34.06 -9.30
C PRO A 136 -6.43 -34.28 -10.66
N LEU A 137 -6.92 -33.21 -11.29
CA LEU A 137 -7.33 -33.29 -12.68
C LEU A 137 -6.15 -33.86 -13.45
N PRO A 138 -6.33 -34.93 -14.25
CA PRO A 138 -5.22 -35.55 -14.94
C PRO A 138 -4.50 -34.49 -15.78
N LEU A 139 -3.20 -34.35 -15.54
CA LEU A 139 -2.34 -33.37 -16.20
C LEU A 139 -2.61 -33.39 -17.71
N PRO A 140 -2.77 -32.22 -18.37
CA PRO A 140 -2.59 -32.13 -19.80
C PRO A 140 -1.23 -32.75 -20.17
N GLU A 141 -1.15 -33.52 -21.25
CA GLU A 141 0.10 -34.18 -21.65
C GLU A 141 1.21 -33.13 -21.91
N GLY A 142 2.15 -33.02 -20.96
CA GLY A 142 3.28 -32.10 -20.98
C GLY A 142 3.15 -30.97 -19.94
N ALA A 143 4.11 -30.90 -19.02
CA ALA A 143 4.31 -29.73 -18.16
C ALA A 143 4.46 -28.46 -19.01
N GLY A 144 3.91 -27.33 -18.53
CA GLY A 144 4.11 -26.05 -19.19
C GLY A 144 5.58 -25.65 -19.16
N CYS A 145 6.08 -25.00 -20.22
CA CYS A 145 7.41 -24.37 -20.16
C CYS A 145 7.28 -22.88 -19.86
N ALA A 146 8.09 -22.40 -18.91
CA ALA A 146 8.24 -20.98 -18.64
C ALA A 146 8.86 -20.24 -19.85
N ALA A 147 8.71 -18.92 -19.92
CA ALA A 147 9.47 -18.12 -20.87
C ALA A 147 10.97 -18.24 -20.60
N ALA A 148 11.80 -18.40 -21.63
CA ALA A 148 13.23 -18.64 -21.46
C ALA A 148 13.94 -17.35 -21.02
N LEU A 149 14.18 -17.22 -19.72
CA LEU A 149 14.89 -16.09 -19.12
C LEU A 149 16.40 -16.22 -19.42
N GLY A 150 16.99 -15.21 -20.05
CA GLY A 150 18.42 -15.19 -20.36
C GLY A 150 19.30 -14.81 -19.17
N GLU A 151 20.62 -14.78 -19.37
CA GLU A 151 21.59 -14.30 -18.35
C GLU A 151 21.66 -12.76 -18.26
N ARG A 152 21.24 -12.04 -19.31
CA ARG A 152 21.39 -10.59 -19.39
C ARG A 152 20.38 -9.88 -18.50
N ARG A 153 20.88 -8.92 -17.72
CA ARG A 153 20.10 -8.04 -16.85
C ARG A 153 20.22 -6.60 -17.34
N VAL A 154 19.13 -5.84 -17.24
CA VAL A 154 19.13 -4.39 -17.46
C VAL A 154 18.65 -3.75 -16.17
N PHE A 155 19.46 -2.88 -15.57
CA PHE A 155 19.10 -2.17 -14.35
C PHE A 155 18.89 -0.69 -14.67
N THR A 156 17.71 -0.18 -14.31
CA THR A 156 17.41 1.25 -14.33
C THR A 156 17.41 1.74 -12.89
N ARG A 157 18.26 2.74 -12.59
CA ARG A 157 18.25 3.40 -11.28
C ARG A 157 17.26 4.55 -11.29
N PHE A 158 16.40 4.56 -10.30
CA PHE A 158 15.46 5.65 -10.03
C PHE A 158 16.02 6.46 -8.86
N THR A 159 15.85 7.77 -8.92
CA THR A 159 16.03 8.64 -7.77
C THR A 159 14.69 9.34 -7.65
N PRO A 160 13.85 8.99 -6.65
CA PRO A 160 12.59 9.68 -6.45
C PRO A 160 12.89 11.16 -6.25
N ASP A 161 12.04 12.06 -6.76
CA ASP A 161 12.17 13.46 -6.40
C ASP A 161 11.58 13.66 -5.01
N ILE A 162 12.47 13.61 -4.02
CA ILE A 162 12.15 13.71 -2.60
C ILE A 162 12.09 15.18 -2.15
N ALA A 163 12.59 16.12 -2.97
CA ALA A 163 12.77 17.52 -2.58
C ALA A 163 11.46 18.29 -2.35
N ASP A 164 10.37 17.91 -3.04
CA ASP A 164 9.04 18.52 -2.89
C ASP A 164 8.30 18.05 -1.62
N HIS A 165 8.82 17.04 -0.91
CA HIS A 165 8.26 16.53 0.34
C HIS A 165 9.10 16.94 1.56
N PRO A 166 8.56 17.78 2.45
CA PRO A 166 9.33 18.45 3.50
C PRO A 166 9.90 17.47 4.54
N GLY A 167 11.10 17.79 5.03
CA GLY A 167 11.78 17.06 6.11
C GLY A 167 12.67 15.91 5.63
N ARG A 168 12.76 15.69 4.32
CA ARG A 168 13.50 14.58 3.73
C ARG A 168 14.70 15.09 2.92
N GLU A 169 15.88 14.54 3.19
CA GLU A 169 17.09 14.88 2.44
C GLU A 169 17.11 14.18 1.07
N SER A 170 17.71 14.81 0.05
CA SER A 170 17.91 14.23 -1.29
C SER A 170 18.72 12.92 -1.29
N ASP A 171 19.42 12.67 -0.20
CA ASP A 171 20.33 11.54 0.00
C ASP A 171 19.69 10.42 0.84
N ALA A 172 18.37 10.53 1.13
CA ALA A 172 17.62 9.52 1.86
C ALA A 172 17.74 8.13 1.20
N ALA A 173 17.88 7.10 2.03
CA ALA A 173 17.99 5.73 1.55
C ALA A 173 16.67 5.29 0.89
N VAL A 174 16.74 4.83 -0.36
CA VAL A 174 15.62 4.24 -1.09
C VAL A 174 15.65 2.73 -0.91
N ALA A 175 14.56 2.15 -0.42
CA ALA A 175 14.43 0.72 -0.14
C ALA A 175 13.14 0.15 -0.75
N PHE A 176 13.15 0.00 -2.08
CA PHE A 176 12.04 -0.61 -2.82
C PHE A 176 11.85 -2.08 -2.40
N ARG A 177 10.67 -2.40 -1.87
CA ARG A 177 10.29 -3.74 -1.43
C ARG A 177 9.38 -4.45 -2.43
N ALA A 178 8.39 -3.76 -2.98
CA ALA A 178 7.46 -4.32 -3.96
C ALA A 178 7.29 -3.40 -5.18
N LEU A 179 6.76 -3.94 -6.27
CA LEU A 179 6.44 -3.22 -7.50
C LEU A 179 5.19 -3.81 -8.18
N ALA A 180 4.46 -2.99 -8.92
CA ALA A 180 3.32 -3.39 -9.75
C ALA A 180 3.08 -2.39 -10.88
N PHE A 181 2.53 -2.84 -12.00
CA PHE A 181 2.09 -1.94 -13.08
C PHE A 181 0.64 -1.50 -12.83
N SER A 182 0.33 -0.25 -13.16
CA SER A 182 -1.03 0.28 -13.01
C SER A 182 -1.99 -0.40 -14.01
N PRO A 183 -3.15 -0.94 -13.56
CA PRO A 183 -4.14 -1.55 -14.46
C PRO A 183 -4.86 -0.50 -15.33
N ARG A 184 -4.71 0.79 -15.00
CA ARG A 184 -5.33 1.93 -15.71
C ARG A 184 -4.37 2.64 -16.67
N ALA A 185 -3.07 2.60 -16.37
CA ALA A 185 -1.98 3.11 -17.18
C ALA A 185 -0.85 2.06 -17.19
N PRO A 186 -0.92 1.01 -18.03
CA PRO A 186 0.02 -0.11 -17.99
C PRO A 186 1.51 0.22 -18.22
N GLU A 187 1.80 1.43 -18.68
CA GLU A 187 3.14 2.01 -18.78
C GLU A 187 3.69 2.54 -17.45
N GLU A 188 2.83 2.84 -16.46
CA GLU A 188 3.21 3.30 -15.14
C GLU A 188 3.63 2.13 -14.25
N LEU A 189 4.89 2.14 -13.83
CA LEU A 189 5.40 1.29 -12.78
C LEU A 189 5.28 2.00 -11.43
N TRP A 190 4.59 1.35 -10.50
CA TRP A 190 4.47 1.74 -9.11
C TRP A 190 5.44 0.91 -8.26
N LEU A 191 6.05 1.55 -7.27
CA LEU A 191 7.09 0.98 -6.40
C LEU A 191 6.77 1.33 -4.94
N ALA A 192 6.79 0.35 -4.04
CA ALA A 192 6.68 0.59 -2.61
C ALA A 192 8.07 0.84 -2.02
N ASP A 193 8.35 2.07 -1.58
CA ASP A 193 9.59 2.43 -0.88
C ASP A 193 9.36 2.42 0.63
N SER A 194 9.89 1.36 1.26
CA SER A 194 9.74 1.13 2.69
C SER A 194 10.49 2.15 3.54
N ALA A 195 11.66 2.62 3.10
CA ALA A 195 12.43 3.60 3.86
C ALA A 195 11.79 5.00 3.78
N ALA A 196 11.11 5.28 2.67
CA ALA A 196 10.33 6.49 2.50
C ALA A 196 8.89 6.40 3.08
N SER A 197 8.39 5.23 3.47
CA SER A 197 6.95 5.02 3.78
C SER A 197 6.06 5.63 2.67
N ALA A 198 6.35 5.29 1.41
CA ALA A 198 5.81 6.00 0.26
C ALA A 198 5.61 5.09 -0.96
N MET A 199 4.75 5.52 -1.88
CA MET A 199 4.63 4.97 -3.22
C MET A 199 5.39 5.85 -4.22
N VAL A 200 6.23 5.25 -5.06
CA VAL A 200 6.95 5.95 -6.14
C VAL A 200 6.39 5.51 -7.48
N VAL A 201 5.95 6.48 -8.29
CA VAL A 201 5.32 6.25 -9.60
C VAL A 201 6.21 6.76 -10.72
N THR A 202 6.47 5.94 -11.72
CA THR A 202 7.41 6.26 -12.80
C THR A 202 7.11 5.49 -14.10
N ILE A 203 7.65 5.96 -15.23
CA ILE A 203 7.51 5.32 -16.55
C ILE A 203 8.88 4.76 -16.96
N PRO A 204 9.09 3.43 -17.07
CA PRO A 204 10.40 2.83 -17.35
C PRO A 204 11.01 3.10 -18.74
N ASP A 205 11.59 4.28 -18.95
CA ASP A 205 12.16 4.73 -20.24
C ASP A 205 13.57 4.17 -20.57
N GLY A 206 13.72 2.84 -20.57
CA GLY A 206 14.80 2.15 -21.28
C GLY A 206 16.27 2.47 -20.88
N GLY A 207 16.50 3.09 -19.72
CA GLY A 207 17.84 3.34 -19.16
C GLY A 207 18.21 4.80 -18.90
N ALA A 208 17.31 5.77 -19.16
CA ALA A 208 17.37 7.04 -18.45
C ALA A 208 16.89 6.85 -16.99
N SER A 209 17.20 7.78 -16.08
CA SER A 209 16.43 7.95 -14.84
C SER A 209 15.23 8.84 -15.19
N PRO A 210 14.03 8.29 -15.43
CA PRO A 210 12.83 9.10 -15.66
C PRO A 210 12.47 9.89 -14.38
N PRO A 211 11.67 10.98 -14.51
CA PRO A 211 11.03 11.57 -13.34
C PRO A 211 10.20 10.49 -12.62
N ALA A 212 10.21 10.56 -11.29
CA ALA A 212 9.53 9.61 -10.43
C ALA A 212 8.76 10.40 -9.36
N ARG A 213 7.43 10.36 -9.44
CA ARG A 213 6.54 11.10 -8.54
C ARG A 213 6.42 10.34 -7.23
N LEU A 214 6.66 11.03 -6.13
CA LEU A 214 6.55 10.51 -4.78
C LEU A 214 5.13 10.78 -4.24
N LEU A 215 4.41 9.72 -3.91
CA LEU A 215 3.07 9.76 -3.33
C LEU A 215 3.14 9.27 -1.88
N ILE A 216 2.73 10.13 -0.96
CA ILE A 216 2.83 9.96 0.49
C ILE A 216 1.46 10.26 1.09
N ASP A 217 1.01 9.46 2.05
CA ASP A 217 -0.16 9.79 2.87
C ASP A 217 0.20 10.88 3.89
N ARG A 218 -0.72 11.79 4.21
CA ARG A 218 -0.45 12.86 5.19
C ARG A 218 -0.10 12.34 6.61
N ALA A 219 -0.41 11.07 6.90
CA ALA A 219 0.05 10.36 8.08
C ALA A 219 0.71 9.02 7.70
N GLU A 220 1.75 9.10 6.87
CA GLU A 220 2.46 7.96 6.29
C GLU A 220 3.11 7.03 7.33
N TYR A 221 3.40 7.56 8.51
CA TYR A 221 3.92 6.81 9.67
C TYR A 221 2.92 5.80 10.27
N HIS A 222 1.67 5.79 9.81
CA HIS A 222 0.64 4.79 10.12
C HIS A 222 0.08 4.18 8.82
N TYR A 223 -0.43 5.00 7.92
CA TYR A 223 -1.13 4.56 6.69
C TYR A 223 -0.20 4.01 5.60
N MET A 224 1.09 4.34 5.61
CA MET A 224 2.10 3.78 4.68
C MET A 224 3.36 3.29 5.41
N ALA A 225 3.24 2.95 6.69
CA ALA A 225 4.38 2.67 7.57
C ALA A 225 5.24 1.51 7.02
N SER A 226 6.44 1.80 6.53
CA SER A 226 7.36 0.78 5.99
C SER A 226 6.70 -0.20 5.00
N VAL A 227 5.97 0.31 3.99
CA VAL A 227 5.23 -0.53 3.02
C VAL A 227 6.10 -1.68 2.48
N SER A 228 5.72 -2.91 2.78
CA SER A 228 6.38 -4.14 2.37
C SER A 228 5.84 -4.64 1.02
N SER A 229 4.54 -4.45 0.81
CA SER A 229 3.81 -4.94 -0.35
C SER A 229 2.58 -4.08 -0.63
N PHE A 230 2.05 -4.16 -1.84
CA PHE A 230 0.80 -3.51 -2.24
C PHE A 230 0.18 -4.28 -3.41
N SER A 231 -1.12 -4.14 -3.61
CA SER A 231 -1.85 -4.81 -4.69
C SER A 231 -2.95 -3.92 -5.26
N PHE A 232 -3.01 -3.81 -6.58
CA PHE A 232 -4.08 -3.13 -7.30
C PHE A 232 -5.31 -4.03 -7.48
N ASP A 233 -6.49 -3.41 -7.51
CA ASP A 233 -7.70 -4.03 -8.04
C ASP A 233 -7.85 -3.78 -9.56
N GLY A 234 -8.90 -4.33 -10.17
CA GLY A 234 -9.15 -4.20 -11.62
C GLY A 234 -9.58 -2.80 -12.09
N ILE A 235 -9.86 -1.84 -11.20
CA ILE A 235 -10.30 -0.48 -11.56
C ILE A 235 -9.27 0.61 -11.25
N GLY A 236 -8.21 0.30 -10.49
CA GLY A 236 -7.16 1.25 -10.09
C GLY A 236 -7.29 1.75 -8.65
N GLN A 237 -8.09 1.10 -7.79
CA GLN A 237 -7.85 1.18 -6.35
C GLN A 237 -6.70 0.24 -5.99
N PHE A 238 -6.03 0.49 -4.87
CA PHE A 238 -4.98 -0.40 -4.37
C PHE A 238 -4.96 -0.42 -2.84
N ALA A 239 -4.62 -1.56 -2.27
CA ALA A 239 -4.32 -1.68 -0.85
C ALA A 239 -2.81 -1.84 -0.63
N THR A 240 -2.31 -1.21 0.42
CA THR A 240 -0.93 -1.32 0.91
C THR A 240 -0.86 -2.27 2.11
N CYS A 241 0.34 -2.75 2.40
CA CYS A 241 0.65 -3.70 3.47
C CYS A 241 1.94 -3.25 4.15
N GLN A 242 1.85 -3.00 5.46
CA GLN A 242 2.85 -2.31 6.27
C GLN A 242 3.59 -3.29 7.17
N GLU A 243 4.91 -3.41 7.00
CA GLU A 243 5.77 -4.14 7.93
C GLU A 243 6.05 -3.23 9.15
N SER A 244 5.01 -3.05 9.96
CA SER A 244 4.92 -2.08 11.03
C SER A 244 4.28 -2.69 12.28
N LEU A 245 4.81 -2.32 13.44
CA LEU A 245 4.24 -2.60 14.77
C LEU A 245 3.28 -1.49 15.24
N ASN A 246 3.07 -0.47 14.41
CA ASN A 246 2.43 0.80 14.74
C ASN A 246 3.11 1.50 15.95
N ASP A 247 4.43 1.66 15.86
CA ASP A 247 5.29 2.29 16.87
C ASP A 247 5.57 3.78 16.58
N TYR A 248 4.96 4.32 15.52
CA TYR A 248 5.09 5.71 15.09
C TYR A 248 6.55 6.14 14.85
N ARG A 249 7.34 5.32 14.12
CA ARG A 249 8.79 5.50 13.91
C ARG A 249 9.58 5.38 15.22
N GLY A 250 9.18 4.44 16.08
CA GLY A 250 9.77 4.23 17.40
C GLY A 250 9.55 5.38 18.39
N THR A 251 8.51 6.20 18.18
CA THR A 251 8.16 7.32 19.06
C THR A 251 7.12 6.95 20.12
N MET A 252 6.45 5.80 19.95
CA MET A 252 5.64 5.15 20.98
C MET A 252 6.07 3.69 21.18
N GLU A 253 5.63 3.10 22.29
CA GLU A 253 5.63 1.64 22.45
C GLU A 253 4.66 1.01 21.43
N PRO A 254 5.05 -0.10 20.76
CA PRO A 254 4.19 -0.89 19.87
C PRO A 254 2.80 -1.16 20.41
N ASN A 255 1.77 -0.82 19.63
CA ASN A 255 0.38 -1.14 19.97
C ASN A 255 -0.27 -2.18 19.04
N PHE A 256 0.42 -2.57 17.95
CA PHE A 256 0.00 -3.59 16.99
C PHE A 256 -1.29 -3.26 16.20
N PHE A 257 -1.76 -2.01 16.23
CA PHE A 257 -2.95 -1.56 15.51
C PHE A 257 -2.62 -1.19 14.06
N GLN A 258 -2.42 -2.21 13.24
CA GLN A 258 -2.03 -2.07 11.84
C GLN A 258 -2.76 -3.12 10.99
N GLY A 259 -3.07 -2.74 9.75
CA GLY A 259 -3.53 -3.63 8.70
C GLY A 259 -3.60 -2.85 7.38
N PRO A 260 -4.22 -3.43 6.33
CA PRO A 260 -4.13 -2.88 4.99
C PRO A 260 -4.85 -1.54 4.87
N THR A 261 -4.17 -0.58 4.23
CA THR A 261 -4.74 0.75 3.92
C THR A 261 -5.11 0.83 2.46
N LEU A 262 -6.36 1.17 2.18
CA LEU A 262 -6.96 1.24 0.85
C LEU A 262 -6.88 2.67 0.29
N TYR A 263 -6.49 2.77 -0.98
CA TYR A 263 -6.32 4.01 -1.73
C TYR A 263 -7.03 3.94 -3.09
N ASP A 264 -7.33 5.10 -3.66
CA ASP A 264 -7.83 5.22 -5.03
C ASP A 264 -6.82 5.99 -5.88
N SER A 265 -6.26 5.37 -6.93
CA SER A 265 -5.34 6.05 -7.83
C SER A 265 -6.05 6.74 -9.01
N ARG A 266 -7.39 6.70 -9.06
CA ARG A 266 -8.17 7.29 -10.15
C ARG A 266 -8.37 8.79 -9.92
N ALA A 267 -7.78 9.58 -10.82
CA ALA A 267 -7.90 11.04 -10.82
C ALA A 267 -9.35 11.56 -10.92
N GLU A 268 -10.31 10.73 -11.33
CA GLU A 268 -11.74 11.10 -11.36
C GLU A 268 -12.47 10.89 -10.01
N VAL A 269 -11.87 10.21 -9.03
CA VAL A 269 -12.52 9.80 -7.77
C VAL A 269 -11.90 10.46 -6.55
N VAL A 270 -10.56 10.44 -6.43
CA VAL A 270 -9.83 11.07 -5.32
C VAL A 270 -8.81 12.04 -5.87
N SER A 271 -8.97 13.32 -5.51
CA SER A 271 -7.97 14.35 -5.72
C SER A 271 -6.91 14.28 -4.61
N LEU A 272 -5.64 14.51 -4.96
CA LEU A 272 -4.60 14.76 -3.97
C LEU A 272 -5.00 15.94 -3.07
N VAL A 273 -4.58 15.92 -1.82
CA VAL A 273 -4.91 16.95 -0.82
C VAL A 273 -3.65 17.65 -0.32
N ASN A 274 -3.77 18.94 0.03
CA ASN A 274 -2.69 19.66 0.71
C ASN A 274 -2.70 19.39 2.23
N GLY A 275 -1.79 20.02 2.97
CA GLY A 275 -1.66 19.83 4.42
C GLY A 275 -2.97 20.03 5.19
N GLN A 276 -3.80 20.97 4.75
CA GLN A 276 -5.08 21.34 5.35
C GLN A 276 -6.28 20.51 4.84
N GLN A 277 -6.01 19.38 4.16
CA GLN A 277 -7.01 18.45 3.61
C GLN A 277 -7.93 19.05 2.53
N GLN A 278 -7.54 20.19 1.94
CA GLN A 278 -8.22 20.78 0.79
C GLN A 278 -7.70 20.14 -0.52
N PRO A 279 -8.43 20.22 -1.64
CA PRO A 279 -7.91 19.80 -2.95
C PRO A 279 -6.62 20.55 -3.28
N CYS A 280 -5.55 19.80 -3.59
CA CYS A 280 -4.22 20.36 -3.76
C CYS A 280 -4.04 21.06 -5.11
N ASP A 281 -3.30 22.18 -5.14
CA ASP A 281 -2.85 22.85 -6.37
C ASP A 281 -1.32 22.73 -6.55
N GLU A 282 -0.87 21.63 -7.18
CA GLU A 282 0.54 21.43 -7.59
C GLU A 282 1.10 22.64 -8.37
N ALA A 283 0.28 23.35 -9.14
CA ALA A 283 0.73 24.49 -9.94
C ALA A 283 0.90 25.79 -9.12
N ALA A 284 0.34 25.84 -7.91
CA ALA A 284 0.61 26.88 -6.93
C ALA A 284 1.88 26.60 -6.08
N GLY A 285 2.43 25.38 -6.17
CA GLY A 285 3.55 24.93 -5.33
C GLY A 285 3.13 24.39 -3.97
N GLU A 286 1.89 23.88 -3.85
CA GLU A 286 1.43 23.17 -2.64
C GLU A 286 2.05 21.76 -2.56
N THR A 287 2.32 21.27 -1.34
CA THR A 287 2.75 19.88 -1.14
C THR A 287 1.53 18.96 -1.18
N CYS A 288 1.48 18.07 -2.17
CA CYS A 288 0.32 17.21 -2.40
C CYS A 288 0.50 15.80 -1.84
N PHE A 289 -0.45 15.41 -0.98
CA PHE A 289 -0.54 14.10 -0.35
C PHE A 289 -1.59 13.24 -1.03
N LEU A 290 -1.33 11.94 -1.08
CA LEU A 290 -2.38 10.96 -1.28
C LEU A 290 -3.22 10.91 0.00
N ILE A 291 -4.50 10.57 -0.12
CA ILE A 291 -5.38 10.34 1.03
C ILE A 291 -5.98 8.94 0.89
N HIS A 292 -5.89 8.15 1.95
CA HIS A 292 -6.56 6.86 2.03
C HIS A 292 -8.08 7.02 1.98
N ILE A 293 -8.74 5.98 1.51
CA ILE A 293 -10.21 5.88 1.45
C ILE A 293 -10.78 4.88 2.45
N ASP A 294 -9.95 3.98 3.00
CA ASP A 294 -10.28 3.09 4.11
C ASP A 294 -9.01 2.47 4.74
N MET A 295 -9.11 1.92 5.94
CA MET A 295 -8.08 1.12 6.58
C MET A 295 -8.69 0.12 7.57
N LEU A 296 -8.31 -1.15 7.46
CA LEU A 296 -8.66 -2.19 8.42
C LEU A 296 -7.43 -2.63 9.21
N HIS A 297 -7.60 -3.16 10.42
CA HIS A 297 -6.60 -3.18 11.50
C HIS A 297 -6.48 -4.55 12.17
N GLU A 298 -6.18 -5.59 11.40
CA GLU A 298 -6.10 -6.96 11.93
C GLU A 298 -4.90 -7.74 11.36
N SER A 299 -3.85 -7.06 10.89
CA SER A 299 -2.64 -7.70 10.35
C SER A 299 -1.36 -6.87 10.57
N PRO A 300 -0.90 -6.71 11.82
CA PRO A 300 0.39 -6.08 12.12
C PRO A 300 1.57 -6.88 11.57
N MET A 301 2.70 -6.18 11.32
CA MET A 301 3.83 -6.71 10.55
C MET A 301 3.37 -7.38 9.26
N CYS A 302 2.55 -6.69 8.48
CA CYS A 302 2.02 -7.22 7.22
C CYS A 302 3.18 -7.46 6.25
N MET A 303 3.37 -8.71 5.82
CA MET A 303 4.52 -9.13 5.00
C MET A 303 4.23 -9.19 3.49
N GLY A 304 2.95 -9.31 3.11
CA GLY A 304 2.51 -9.36 1.72
C GLY A 304 1.00 -9.22 1.57
N ILE A 305 0.55 -8.80 0.38
CA ILE A 305 -0.87 -8.59 0.07
C ILE A 305 -1.21 -8.95 -1.39
N ALA A 306 -2.41 -9.50 -1.62
CA ALA A 306 -2.96 -9.78 -2.95
C ALA A 306 -4.45 -9.44 -3.03
N HIS A 307 -4.87 -8.81 -4.13
CA HIS A 307 -6.28 -8.59 -4.46
C HIS A 307 -6.99 -9.89 -4.88
N ASP A 308 -8.16 -10.17 -4.30
CA ASP A 308 -9.05 -11.25 -4.74
C ASP A 308 -10.10 -10.74 -5.73
N SER A 309 -9.70 -10.61 -7.00
CA SER A 309 -10.59 -10.18 -8.10
C SER A 309 -11.75 -11.13 -8.40
N GLY A 310 -11.77 -12.35 -7.83
CA GLY A 310 -12.89 -13.29 -7.92
C GLY A 310 -13.96 -13.07 -6.84
N SER A 311 -13.65 -12.34 -5.77
CA SER A 311 -14.59 -12.00 -4.71
C SER A 311 -15.33 -10.69 -4.95
N SER A 312 -16.53 -10.56 -4.39
CA SER A 312 -17.25 -9.29 -4.31
C SER A 312 -18.31 -9.30 -3.21
N SER A 313 -18.57 -8.13 -2.64
CA SER A 313 -19.60 -7.89 -1.62
C SER A 313 -20.66 -6.92 -2.15
N VAL A 314 -21.89 -6.96 -1.59
CA VAL A 314 -22.99 -6.11 -2.03
C VAL A 314 -23.62 -5.38 -0.85
N VAL A 315 -23.29 -4.08 -0.73
CA VAL A 315 -23.80 -3.20 0.33
C VAL A 315 -24.71 -2.15 -0.29
N HIS A 316 -25.93 -2.01 0.26
CA HIS A 316 -26.97 -1.10 -0.23
C HIS A 316 -27.29 -1.18 -1.75
N GLY A 317 -27.02 -2.33 -2.38
CA GLY A 317 -27.22 -2.53 -3.82
C GLY A 317 -26.06 -2.06 -4.72
N LYS A 318 -24.96 -1.57 -4.13
CA LYS A 318 -23.67 -1.37 -4.81
C LYS A 318 -22.82 -2.62 -4.62
N THR A 319 -22.23 -3.12 -5.70
CA THR A 319 -21.21 -4.17 -5.64
C THR A 319 -19.84 -3.53 -5.44
N TRP A 320 -19.04 -4.13 -4.55
CA TRP A 320 -17.68 -3.75 -4.22
C TRP A 320 -16.77 -4.95 -4.40
N GLN A 321 -15.53 -4.73 -4.84
CA GLN A 321 -14.54 -5.79 -5.08
C GLN A 321 -13.31 -5.60 -4.20
N ASN A 322 -13.45 -4.86 -3.10
CA ASN A 322 -12.36 -4.41 -2.25
C ASN A 322 -11.99 -5.55 -1.29
N VAL A 323 -11.47 -6.65 -1.85
CA VAL A 323 -11.14 -7.88 -1.13
C VAL A 323 -9.67 -8.19 -1.28
N TYR A 324 -8.99 -8.36 -0.15
CA TYR A 324 -7.54 -8.55 -0.12
C TYR A 324 -7.15 -9.67 0.84
N TRP A 325 -6.21 -10.50 0.44
CA TRP A 325 -5.51 -11.44 1.31
C TRP A 325 -4.20 -10.83 1.77
N THR A 326 -3.84 -11.03 3.03
CA THR A 326 -2.59 -10.56 3.62
C THR A 326 -1.94 -11.67 4.45
N PHE A 327 -0.63 -11.54 4.68
CA PHE A 327 0.10 -12.30 5.70
C PHE A 327 0.38 -11.39 6.90
N ASP A 328 -0.26 -11.68 8.03
CA ASP A 328 0.01 -11.11 9.36
C ASP A 328 1.26 -11.75 9.97
N GLY A 329 2.30 -10.93 10.12
CA GLY A 329 3.62 -11.36 10.59
C GLY A 329 3.79 -11.40 12.12
N VAL A 330 2.80 -10.99 12.90
CA VAL A 330 2.83 -11.16 14.37
C VAL A 330 2.17 -12.49 14.74
N HIS A 331 1.09 -12.85 14.06
CA HIS A 331 0.29 -14.04 14.35
C HIS A 331 0.58 -15.22 13.41
N ASN A 332 1.53 -15.06 12.47
CA ASN A 332 2.06 -16.13 11.62
C ASN A 332 0.98 -16.85 10.79
N GLY A 333 0.10 -16.06 10.16
CA GLY A 333 -1.07 -16.59 9.45
C GLY A 333 -1.67 -15.62 8.44
N LEU A 334 -2.60 -16.15 7.62
CA LEU A 334 -3.31 -15.37 6.61
C LEU A 334 -4.52 -14.66 7.18
N VAL A 335 -4.77 -13.45 6.70
CA VAL A 335 -5.98 -12.67 7.00
C VAL A 335 -6.60 -12.18 5.69
N ARG A 336 -7.86 -12.55 5.44
CA ARG A 336 -8.68 -12.05 4.32
C ARG A 336 -9.52 -10.87 4.82
N PHE A 337 -9.30 -9.71 4.21
CA PHE A 337 -10.06 -8.49 4.41
C PHE A 337 -11.08 -8.34 3.28
N ASP A 338 -12.31 -8.02 3.66
CA ASP A 338 -13.40 -7.62 2.78
C ASP A 338 -13.84 -6.24 3.28
N PHE A 339 -13.50 -5.18 2.55
CA PHE A 339 -13.85 -3.82 2.97
C PHE A 339 -15.36 -3.53 2.81
N GLU A 340 -16.16 -4.49 2.29
CA GLU A 340 -17.61 -4.50 1.98
C GLU A 340 -18.24 -3.23 1.38
N SER A 341 -18.05 -2.06 2.00
CA SER A 341 -18.25 -0.72 1.46
C SER A 341 -17.20 0.24 2.02
N ASP A 342 -16.27 0.73 1.19
CA ASP A 342 -15.28 1.72 1.68
C ASP A 342 -15.94 3.01 2.19
N HIS A 343 -15.34 3.61 3.23
CA HIS A 343 -15.87 4.81 3.87
C HIS A 343 -15.55 6.13 3.14
N GLY A 344 -14.61 6.08 2.18
CA GLY A 344 -14.16 7.24 1.41
C GLY A 344 -13.23 8.18 2.19
N PRO A 345 -12.59 9.16 1.51
CA PRO A 345 -11.60 10.02 2.13
C PRO A 345 -12.23 10.94 3.20
N GLY A 346 -11.57 11.09 4.34
CA GLY A 346 -12.02 11.97 5.43
C GLY A 346 -13.20 11.43 6.27
N SER A 347 -13.46 10.12 6.18
CA SER A 347 -14.37 9.38 7.07
C SER A 347 -13.58 8.43 7.98
N MET A 348 -14.23 7.89 9.01
CA MET A 348 -13.72 6.85 9.92
C MET A 348 -14.62 5.59 9.94
N ALA A 349 -15.62 5.53 9.06
CA ALA A 349 -16.76 4.63 9.23
C ALA A 349 -16.50 3.18 8.78
N HIS A 350 -15.61 2.45 9.46
CA HIS A 350 -15.30 1.02 9.20
C HIS A 350 -16.42 0.03 9.61
N GLU A 351 -17.69 0.47 9.61
CA GLU A 351 -18.81 -0.31 10.15
C GLU A 351 -19.32 -1.42 9.21
N PHE A 352 -18.99 -1.37 7.92
CA PHE A 352 -19.32 -2.43 6.94
C PHE A 352 -18.01 -3.05 6.43
N ALA A 353 -17.52 -4.08 7.11
CA ALA A 353 -16.38 -4.86 6.67
C ALA A 353 -16.41 -6.28 7.28
N SER A 354 -15.79 -7.24 6.60
CA SER A 354 -15.60 -8.61 7.08
C SER A 354 -14.12 -9.00 7.04
N VAL A 355 -13.59 -9.39 8.19
CA VAL A 355 -12.20 -9.81 8.38
C VAL A 355 -12.18 -11.25 8.85
N ARG A 356 -11.39 -12.08 8.16
CA ARG A 356 -11.27 -13.52 8.44
C ARG A 356 -9.80 -13.87 8.65
N ARG A 357 -9.47 -14.24 9.89
CA ARG A 357 -8.14 -14.74 10.25
C ARG A 357 -8.12 -16.26 10.17
N TYR A 358 -7.09 -16.84 9.56
CA TYR A 358 -6.96 -18.28 9.38
C TYR A 358 -5.88 -18.89 10.29
N GLU A 359 -6.22 -20.01 10.93
CA GLU A 359 -5.29 -20.80 11.75
C GLU A 359 -4.73 -22.01 11.00
N GLY A 360 -3.54 -22.47 11.41
CA GLY A 360 -3.01 -23.80 11.07
C GLY A 360 -2.09 -23.88 9.84
N LEU A 361 -1.69 -22.75 9.25
CA LEU A 361 -0.69 -22.73 8.18
C LEU A 361 0.75 -22.76 8.73
N GLY A 362 0.99 -22.05 9.84
CA GLY A 362 2.33 -21.93 10.42
C GLY A 362 3.31 -21.21 9.50
N LEU A 363 2.90 -20.05 8.96
CA LEU A 363 3.79 -19.21 8.16
C LEU A 363 4.91 -18.66 9.03
N GLU A 364 6.10 -18.46 8.48
CA GLU A 364 7.21 -17.79 9.16
C GLU A 364 7.74 -16.65 8.28
N ARG A 365 8.13 -15.55 8.92
CA ARG A 365 8.60 -14.34 8.23
C ARG A 365 10.08 -14.09 8.45
N VAL A 366 10.72 -13.45 7.49
CA VAL A 366 12.07 -12.87 7.66
C VAL A 366 11.98 -11.34 7.62
N ASP A 367 12.45 -10.68 8.69
CA ASP A 367 12.51 -9.21 8.81
C ASP A 367 13.12 -8.54 7.56
N GLY A 368 12.40 -7.59 6.97
CA GLY A 368 12.83 -6.85 5.78
C GLY A 368 12.87 -7.69 4.49
N VAL A 369 12.26 -8.87 4.47
CA VAL A 369 11.99 -9.67 3.26
C VAL A 369 10.48 -9.75 3.05
N PRO A 370 9.92 -9.06 2.03
CA PRO A 370 8.51 -9.20 1.71
C PRO A 370 8.16 -10.65 1.38
N SER A 371 7.02 -11.10 1.90
CA SER A 371 6.42 -12.40 1.64
C SER A 371 5.27 -12.20 0.66
N GLN A 372 5.56 -11.87 -0.60
CA GLN A 372 4.55 -11.41 -1.56
C GLN A 372 3.49 -12.50 -1.80
N LEU A 373 2.24 -12.07 -2.00
CA LEU A 373 1.10 -12.93 -2.32
C LEU A 373 0.66 -12.68 -3.77
N VAL A 374 0.13 -13.71 -4.45
CA VAL A 374 -0.54 -13.56 -5.75
C VAL A 374 -1.78 -14.46 -5.80
N ALA A 375 -2.93 -13.93 -6.20
CA ALA A 375 -4.17 -14.69 -6.33
C ALA A 375 -4.51 -15.02 -7.79
N ASP A 376 -4.78 -16.28 -8.09
CA ASP A 376 -5.43 -16.72 -9.32
C ASP A 376 -6.95 -16.82 -9.08
N ALA A 377 -7.69 -15.83 -9.57
CA ALA A 377 -9.15 -15.79 -9.42
C ALA A 377 -9.88 -16.86 -10.27
N GLY A 378 -9.24 -17.43 -11.30
CA GLY A 378 -9.80 -18.48 -12.14
C GLY A 378 -9.64 -19.88 -11.55
N LEU A 379 -8.51 -20.15 -10.89
CA LEU A 379 -8.25 -21.38 -10.14
C LEU A 379 -8.78 -21.34 -8.71
N ARG A 380 -9.02 -20.13 -8.15
CA ARG A 380 -9.29 -19.88 -6.72
C ARG A 380 -8.12 -20.28 -5.81
N THR A 381 -6.91 -20.13 -6.33
CA THR A 381 -5.66 -20.45 -5.64
C THR A 381 -4.91 -19.17 -5.28
N LEU A 382 -4.49 -19.05 -4.03
CA LEU A 382 -3.60 -18.00 -3.53
C LEU A 382 -2.19 -18.59 -3.36
N PHE A 383 -1.23 -18.01 -4.06
CA PHE A 383 0.19 -18.31 -3.89
C PHE A 383 0.80 -17.41 -2.82
N VAL A 384 1.54 -18.01 -1.88
CA VAL A 384 2.14 -17.31 -0.73
C VAL A 384 3.62 -17.65 -0.65
N ALA A 385 4.50 -16.64 -0.67
CA ALA A 385 5.91 -16.82 -0.34
C ALA A 385 6.08 -16.91 1.18
N ASP A 386 6.36 -18.09 1.72
CA ASP A 386 6.53 -18.33 3.15
C ASP A 386 8.01 -18.11 3.51
N THR A 387 8.40 -16.83 3.64
CA THR A 387 9.81 -16.37 3.65
C THR A 387 10.72 -17.12 4.62
N GLY A 388 10.25 -17.46 5.82
CA GLY A 388 11.03 -18.11 6.87
C GLY A 388 11.08 -19.63 6.80
N ASN A 389 10.14 -20.26 6.08
CA ASN A 389 10.06 -21.72 5.91
C ASN A 389 10.65 -22.21 4.56
N ASP A 390 11.36 -21.34 3.82
CA ASP A 390 12.00 -21.64 2.53
C ASP A 390 11.07 -22.33 1.49
N ARG A 391 9.79 -21.93 1.46
CA ARG A 391 8.75 -22.57 0.63
C ARG A 391 7.72 -21.61 0.05
N VAL A 392 7.09 -22.02 -1.04
CA VAL A 392 5.90 -21.37 -1.60
C VAL A 392 4.69 -22.27 -1.36
N LEU A 393 3.61 -21.72 -0.82
CA LEU A 393 2.35 -22.43 -0.62
C LEU A 393 1.37 -22.12 -1.75
N ALA A 394 0.57 -23.12 -2.12
CA ALA A 394 -0.67 -22.95 -2.87
C ALA A 394 -1.85 -23.14 -1.90
N VAL A 395 -2.75 -22.16 -1.81
CA VAL A 395 -3.82 -22.09 -0.81
C VAL A 395 -5.19 -21.99 -1.51
N GLU A 396 -6.13 -22.86 -1.16
CA GLU A 396 -7.48 -22.89 -1.72
C GLU A 396 -8.35 -21.80 -1.09
N MET A 397 -8.56 -20.69 -1.81
CA MET A 397 -9.14 -19.44 -1.28
C MET A 397 -10.56 -19.57 -0.73
N ASP A 398 -11.35 -20.50 -1.29
CA ASP A 398 -12.76 -20.71 -0.94
C ASP A 398 -12.94 -21.84 0.10
N SER A 399 -11.85 -22.33 0.68
CA SER A 399 -11.84 -23.40 1.68
C SER A 399 -11.85 -22.88 3.12
N GLY A 400 -11.79 -23.81 4.08
CA GLY A 400 -11.91 -23.52 5.51
C GLY A 400 -13.35 -23.32 5.98
N TYR A 401 -13.50 -23.23 7.30
CA TYR A 401 -14.79 -23.05 7.98
C TYR A 401 -14.66 -22.09 9.16
N TYR A 402 -15.72 -21.31 9.40
CA TYR A 402 -15.86 -20.46 10.57
C TYR A 402 -15.70 -21.28 11.86
N SER A 403 -14.84 -20.83 12.77
CA SER A 403 -14.67 -21.43 14.10
C SER A 403 -15.40 -20.63 15.17
N HIS A 404 -15.09 -19.34 15.32
CA HIS A 404 -15.61 -18.47 16.38
C HIS A 404 -15.42 -16.97 16.03
N ASP A 405 -16.03 -16.09 16.83
CA ASP A 405 -15.87 -14.63 16.71
C ASP A 405 -14.51 -14.24 17.28
N ALA A 406 -13.73 -13.46 16.54
CA ALA A 406 -12.37 -13.10 16.93
C ALA A 406 -12.35 -11.97 17.98
N ARG A 407 -13.43 -11.19 18.11
CA ARG A 407 -13.47 -9.96 18.93
C ARG A 407 -13.42 -10.21 20.44
N GLU A 408 -13.66 -11.44 20.89
CA GLU A 408 -13.51 -11.81 22.31
C GLU A 408 -12.03 -11.96 22.71
N GLU A 409 -11.20 -12.51 21.82
CA GLU A 409 -9.78 -12.84 22.02
C GLU A 409 -8.83 -11.75 21.50
N TYR A 410 -9.15 -11.15 20.36
CA TYR A 410 -8.37 -10.14 19.66
C TYR A 410 -9.16 -8.83 19.69
N GLN A 411 -9.17 -8.14 20.84
CA GLN A 411 -10.00 -6.95 21.11
C GLN A 411 -9.51 -5.67 20.42
N ILE A 412 -8.42 -5.78 19.67
CA ILE A 412 -7.89 -4.76 18.76
C ILE A 412 -8.53 -5.05 17.39
N PHE A 413 -9.54 -4.25 17.03
CA PHE A 413 -10.28 -4.42 15.77
C PHE A 413 -10.94 -3.10 15.30
N SER A 414 -11.20 -3.03 14.00
CA SER A 414 -11.51 -1.81 13.28
C SER A 414 -12.84 -1.12 13.66
N SER A 415 -13.87 -1.88 14.09
CA SER A 415 -15.14 -1.28 14.50
C SER A 415 -15.92 -2.10 15.56
N PRO A 416 -16.51 -1.45 16.58
CA PRO A 416 -17.37 -2.10 17.58
C PRO A 416 -18.82 -2.31 17.12
N MET A 417 -19.15 -1.95 15.88
CA MET A 417 -20.52 -2.07 15.35
C MET A 417 -20.90 -3.52 15.04
N ASP A 418 -22.17 -3.89 15.27
CA ASP A 418 -22.68 -5.24 14.99
C ASP A 418 -22.53 -5.66 13.50
N SER A 419 -22.44 -4.68 12.59
CA SER A 419 -22.23 -4.87 11.16
C SER A 419 -20.78 -5.18 10.79
N PHE A 420 -19.81 -4.88 11.65
CA PHE A 420 -18.42 -5.27 11.46
C PHE A 420 -18.23 -6.73 11.88
N ASN A 421 -17.70 -7.55 10.98
CA ASN A 421 -17.48 -8.98 11.21
C ASN A 421 -15.98 -9.25 11.34
N TYR A 422 -15.53 -9.75 12.49
CA TYR A 422 -14.17 -10.28 12.65
C TYR A 422 -14.23 -11.70 13.22
N SER A 423 -13.66 -12.66 12.51
CA SER A 423 -13.84 -14.08 12.79
C SER A 423 -12.59 -14.92 12.56
N VAL A 424 -12.46 -15.99 13.34
CA VAL A 424 -11.41 -17.01 13.21
C VAL A 424 -11.92 -18.18 12.39
N TRP A 425 -11.11 -18.62 11.43
CA TRP A 425 -11.39 -19.70 10.49
C TRP A 425 -10.34 -20.81 10.59
N ARG A 426 -10.77 -22.06 10.40
CA ARG A 426 -9.94 -23.27 10.50
C ARG A 426 -10.07 -24.14 9.26
N GLY A 427 -9.11 -25.03 9.05
CA GLY A 427 -9.14 -26.01 7.97
C GLY A 427 -9.09 -25.40 6.57
N LEU A 428 -8.42 -24.25 6.42
CA LEU A 428 -8.03 -23.75 5.11
C LEU A 428 -7.15 -24.81 4.46
N ALA A 429 -7.51 -25.26 3.27
CA ALA A 429 -6.75 -26.24 2.52
C ALA A 429 -5.59 -25.54 1.81
N TRP A 430 -4.41 -26.12 1.95
CA TRP A 430 -3.18 -25.64 1.33
C TRP A 430 -2.25 -26.83 1.08
N SER A 431 -1.27 -26.63 0.20
CA SER A 431 -0.14 -27.53 0.01
C SER A 431 1.14 -26.72 -0.19
N VAL A 432 2.29 -27.34 0.10
CA VAL A 432 3.56 -26.84 -0.44
C VAL A 432 3.50 -26.98 -1.95
N LEU A 433 3.80 -25.91 -2.68
CA LEU A 433 3.95 -25.92 -4.13
C LEU A 433 5.40 -26.20 -4.51
N ALA A 434 6.35 -25.48 -3.92
CA ALA A 434 7.77 -25.63 -4.22
C ALA A 434 8.65 -25.23 -3.02
N ALA A 435 9.80 -25.90 -2.86
CA ALA A 435 10.89 -25.43 -2.03
C ALA A 435 11.69 -24.35 -2.78
N VAL A 436 11.83 -23.17 -2.19
CA VAL A 436 12.59 -22.05 -2.77
C VAL A 436 13.28 -21.33 -1.61
N PRO A 437 14.62 -21.22 -1.57
CA PRO A 437 15.32 -20.60 -0.44
C PRO A 437 14.94 -19.12 -0.25
N THR A 438 14.44 -18.80 0.94
CA THR A 438 13.94 -17.49 1.39
C THR A 438 13.13 -16.78 0.29
N PRO A 439 11.95 -17.33 -0.07
CA PRO A 439 11.15 -16.86 -1.20
C PRO A 439 10.56 -15.51 -0.85
N SER A 440 10.47 -14.59 -1.81
CA SER A 440 10.14 -13.19 -1.55
C SER A 440 9.07 -12.64 -2.49
N GLY A 441 9.50 -12.04 -3.60
CA GLY A 441 8.61 -11.50 -4.62
C GLY A 441 7.95 -12.58 -5.44
N LEU A 442 6.67 -12.42 -5.79
CA LEU A 442 5.89 -13.35 -6.60
C LEU A 442 5.29 -12.65 -7.81
N ALA A 443 5.29 -13.31 -8.97
CA ALA A 443 4.54 -12.87 -10.14
C ALA A 443 4.00 -14.09 -10.91
N LEU A 444 2.68 -14.15 -11.13
CA LEU A 444 2.03 -15.20 -11.92
C LEU A 444 1.91 -14.76 -13.39
N SER A 445 2.18 -15.67 -14.33
CA SER A 445 2.00 -15.41 -15.76
C SER A 445 0.53 -15.12 -16.12
N PRO A 446 0.25 -14.33 -17.18
CA PRO A 446 -1.14 -13.94 -17.52
C PRO A 446 -2.09 -15.10 -17.90
N ASP A 447 -1.54 -16.29 -18.15
CA ASP A 447 -2.27 -17.53 -18.44
C ASP A 447 -2.41 -18.47 -17.22
N GLY A 448 -1.85 -18.09 -16.06
CA GLY A 448 -1.87 -18.89 -14.83
C GLY A 448 -1.00 -20.16 -14.89
N ALA A 449 -0.07 -20.27 -15.83
CA ALA A 449 0.75 -21.47 -16.03
C ALA A 449 2.10 -21.45 -15.28
N THR A 450 2.72 -20.29 -15.09
CA THR A 450 4.05 -20.16 -14.49
C THR A 450 4.03 -19.14 -13.36
N LEU A 451 4.45 -19.58 -12.17
CA LEU A 451 4.74 -18.70 -11.04
C LEU A 451 6.25 -18.37 -11.03
N TYR A 452 6.57 -17.09 -11.13
CA TYR A 452 7.92 -16.59 -10.89
C TYR A 452 8.08 -16.25 -9.41
N VAL A 453 9.12 -16.80 -8.79
CA VAL A 453 9.44 -16.68 -7.36
C VAL A 453 10.83 -16.07 -7.20
N GLY A 454 10.92 -14.92 -6.54
CA GLY A 454 12.19 -14.33 -6.14
C GLY A 454 12.75 -15.08 -4.94
N SER A 455 14.03 -15.43 -4.97
CA SER A 455 14.75 -16.05 -3.86
C SER A 455 15.76 -15.05 -3.32
N ARG A 456 15.53 -14.58 -2.07
CA ARG A 456 16.40 -13.61 -1.40
C ARG A 456 17.78 -14.23 -1.13
N LEU A 457 17.79 -15.49 -0.69
CA LEU A 457 19.01 -16.23 -0.39
C LEU A 457 19.69 -16.71 -1.68
N GLY A 458 20.81 -16.08 -2.05
CA GLY A 458 21.54 -16.41 -3.29
C GLY A 458 21.08 -15.64 -4.53
N GLY A 459 20.07 -14.77 -4.40
CA GLY A 459 19.73 -13.75 -5.39
C GLY A 459 19.35 -14.28 -6.77
N SER A 460 18.33 -15.15 -6.80
CA SER A 460 17.85 -15.78 -8.03
C SER A 460 16.34 -15.62 -8.22
N ILE A 461 15.86 -15.86 -9.44
CA ILE A 461 14.44 -16.00 -9.76
C ILE A 461 14.23 -17.45 -10.22
N TYR A 462 13.28 -18.11 -9.57
CA TYR A 462 12.78 -19.43 -9.90
C TYR A 462 11.52 -19.27 -10.74
N ALA A 463 11.36 -20.09 -11.77
CA ALA A 463 10.14 -20.22 -12.54
C ALA A 463 9.59 -21.63 -12.30
N VAL A 464 8.35 -21.70 -11.80
CA VAL A 464 7.71 -22.93 -11.31
C VAL A 464 6.40 -23.13 -12.07
N ASP A 465 6.05 -24.36 -12.44
CA ASP A 465 4.71 -24.66 -12.96
C ASP A 465 3.69 -24.42 -11.85
N ALA A 466 2.73 -23.52 -12.08
CA ALA A 466 1.81 -23.05 -11.05
C ALA A 466 0.77 -24.11 -10.63
N ARG A 467 0.71 -25.27 -11.30
CA ARG A 467 -0.22 -26.38 -11.01
C ARG A 467 0.46 -27.55 -10.33
N SER A 468 1.66 -27.93 -10.79
CA SER A 468 2.38 -29.10 -10.27
C SER A 468 3.48 -28.75 -9.26
N GLY A 469 3.99 -27.53 -9.27
CA GLY A 469 5.17 -27.16 -8.47
C GLY A 469 6.50 -27.54 -9.11
N LEU A 470 6.50 -28.08 -10.32
CA LEU A 470 7.71 -28.48 -11.04
C LEU A 470 8.64 -27.29 -11.31
N LEU A 471 9.93 -27.43 -11.02
CA LEU A 471 10.92 -26.39 -11.28
C LEU A 471 11.27 -26.29 -12.78
N LEU A 472 10.85 -25.21 -13.43
CA LEU A 472 11.03 -24.99 -14.86
C LEU A 472 12.32 -24.23 -15.19
N GLN A 473 12.72 -23.24 -14.37
CA GLN A 473 13.96 -22.50 -14.59
C GLN A 473 14.48 -21.87 -13.30
N VAL A 474 15.80 -21.74 -13.15
CA VAL A 474 16.41 -20.83 -12.16
C VAL A 474 17.35 -19.90 -12.91
N VAL A 475 17.26 -18.59 -12.65
CA VAL A 475 18.18 -17.60 -13.19
C VAL A 475 18.68 -16.63 -12.12
N PRO A 476 20.00 -16.36 -12.04
CA PRO A 476 20.53 -15.38 -11.10
C PRO A 476 20.06 -13.97 -11.49
N THR A 477 19.70 -13.13 -10.52
CA THR A 477 19.34 -11.72 -10.78
C THR A 477 20.56 -10.87 -11.07
N GLY A 478 21.75 -11.32 -10.68
CA GLY A 478 22.98 -10.52 -10.71
C GLY A 478 23.09 -9.50 -9.56
N ASP A 479 22.09 -9.44 -8.68
CA ASP A 479 22.12 -8.62 -7.47
C ASP A 479 22.40 -9.51 -6.24
N PRO A 480 23.43 -9.21 -5.42
CA PRO A 480 23.81 -10.03 -4.28
C PRO A 480 22.86 -9.95 -3.09
N LEU A 481 21.96 -8.96 -3.03
CA LEU A 481 20.92 -8.87 -1.99
C LEU A 481 19.70 -9.73 -2.34
N GLY A 482 19.56 -10.11 -3.61
CA GLY A 482 18.42 -10.85 -4.13
C GLY A 482 17.13 -10.03 -4.26
N PRO A 483 16.17 -10.51 -5.06
CA PRO A 483 14.89 -9.84 -5.26
C PRO A 483 14.08 -9.77 -3.96
N THR A 484 13.24 -8.74 -3.87
CA THR A 484 12.31 -8.47 -2.78
C THR A 484 10.86 -8.39 -3.27
N GLY A 485 10.66 -7.97 -4.53
CA GLY A 485 9.38 -7.95 -5.21
C GLY A 485 9.55 -8.25 -6.69
N LEU A 486 8.54 -8.89 -7.29
CA LEU A 486 8.45 -9.20 -8.72
C LEU A 486 7.15 -8.63 -9.33
N ALA A 487 7.20 -8.26 -10.60
CA ALA A 487 6.01 -7.98 -11.41
C ALA A 487 6.25 -8.25 -12.90
N LEU A 488 5.18 -8.62 -13.61
CA LEU A 488 5.16 -8.68 -15.07
C LEU A 488 4.49 -7.43 -15.63
N SER A 489 5.04 -6.89 -16.72
CA SER A 489 4.33 -5.89 -17.54
C SER A 489 3.25 -6.56 -18.40
N THR A 490 2.37 -5.79 -19.03
CA THR A 490 1.35 -6.31 -19.97
C THR A 490 1.94 -7.04 -21.17
N GLU A 491 3.20 -6.76 -21.52
CA GLU A 491 3.94 -7.46 -22.58
C GLU A 491 4.63 -8.76 -22.07
N GLY A 492 4.41 -9.14 -20.82
CA GLY A 492 5.00 -10.34 -20.20
C GLY A 492 6.49 -10.21 -19.86
N VAL A 493 7.02 -8.98 -19.78
CA VAL A 493 8.41 -8.75 -19.37
C VAL A 493 8.51 -8.78 -17.85
N LEU A 494 9.48 -9.50 -17.29
CA LEU A 494 9.68 -9.64 -15.85
C LEU A 494 10.60 -8.55 -15.29
N HIS A 495 10.05 -7.79 -14.33
CA HIS A 495 10.72 -6.74 -13.58
C HIS A 495 10.90 -7.17 -12.11
N PHE A 496 11.97 -6.70 -11.46
CA PHE A 496 12.26 -6.99 -10.06
C PHE A 496 12.91 -5.80 -9.33
N VAL A 497 12.75 -5.74 -8.01
CA VAL A 497 13.50 -4.84 -7.10
C VAL A 497 14.24 -5.65 -6.04
N ALA A 498 15.36 -5.13 -5.54
CA ALA A 498 16.28 -5.83 -4.62
C ALA A 498 16.62 -5.02 -3.35
N GLY A 499 15.63 -4.31 -2.77
CA GLY A 499 15.84 -3.52 -1.55
C GLY A 499 16.66 -2.24 -1.73
N GLY A 500 16.88 -1.78 -2.96
CA GLY A 500 17.62 -0.55 -3.28
C GLY A 500 16.95 0.24 -4.41
N ALA A 501 17.58 1.34 -4.82
CA ALA A 501 17.04 2.32 -5.77
C ALA A 501 16.94 1.88 -7.26
N SER A 502 17.01 0.59 -7.56
CA SER A 502 17.09 0.07 -8.93
C SER A 502 15.99 -0.95 -9.21
N VAL A 503 15.36 -0.83 -10.38
CA VAL A 503 14.53 -1.90 -10.96
C VAL A 503 15.38 -2.67 -11.96
N GLY A 504 15.49 -3.97 -11.77
CA GLY A 504 16.08 -4.89 -12.72
C GLY A 504 15.04 -5.46 -13.69
N VAL A 505 15.48 -5.75 -14.91
CA VAL A 505 14.69 -6.39 -15.96
C VAL A 505 15.45 -7.60 -16.49
N VAL A 506 14.74 -8.71 -16.67
CA VAL A 506 15.27 -9.97 -17.20
C VAL A 506 15.01 -10.04 -18.71
N GLU A 507 16.05 -10.27 -19.52
CA GLU A 507 15.89 -10.45 -20.97
C GLU A 507 15.20 -11.79 -21.28
N VAL A 508 14.05 -11.75 -21.95
CA VAL A 508 13.40 -12.96 -22.49
C VAL A 508 14.08 -13.36 -23.79
N THR A 509 14.62 -14.57 -23.84
CA THR A 509 15.42 -15.10 -24.95
C THR A 509 14.69 -16.10 -25.85
N GLY A 510 13.52 -16.56 -25.41
CA GLY A 510 12.67 -17.51 -26.13
C GLY A 510 11.34 -17.72 -25.39
N SER A 511 10.38 -18.35 -26.06
CA SER A 511 9.03 -18.59 -25.51
C SER A 511 8.93 -19.81 -24.60
N CYS A 512 10.01 -20.58 -24.44
CA CYS A 512 9.99 -21.89 -23.80
C CYS A 512 11.40 -22.18 -23.28
N ALA A 513 11.58 -22.21 -21.96
CA ALA A 513 12.82 -22.59 -21.30
C ALA A 513 13.08 -24.09 -21.52
N VAL A 514 14.37 -24.47 -21.56
CA VAL A 514 14.76 -25.85 -21.25
C VAL A 514 14.84 -25.94 -19.72
N PRO A 515 14.22 -26.95 -19.08
CA PRO A 515 14.32 -27.17 -17.64
C PRO A 515 15.75 -27.05 -17.11
N ALA A 516 15.92 -26.33 -15.98
CA ALA A 516 17.24 -26.06 -15.40
C ALA A 516 17.97 -27.34 -14.95
N ILE A 517 17.19 -28.34 -14.53
CA ILE A 517 17.55 -29.74 -14.40
C ILE A 517 16.52 -30.51 -15.23
N ASP A 518 16.88 -31.64 -15.84
CA ASP A 518 15.94 -32.42 -16.67
C ASP A 518 14.96 -33.21 -15.78
N ALA A 519 14.06 -32.46 -15.16
CA ALA A 519 12.98 -32.92 -14.29
C ALA A 519 12.02 -33.88 -15.04
N SER A 520 12.02 -33.84 -16.38
CA SER A 520 11.28 -34.79 -17.22
C SER A 520 11.97 -36.16 -17.35
N THR A 521 13.22 -36.28 -16.89
CA THR A 521 13.99 -37.53 -16.83
C THR A 521 14.27 -38.04 -15.43
N THR A 522 14.05 -37.25 -14.38
CA THR A 522 14.08 -37.69 -12.97
C THR A 522 12.63 -37.91 -12.50
N CYS A 523 11.88 -36.83 -12.26
CA CYS A 523 10.56 -36.72 -11.59
C CYS A 523 9.36 -37.42 -12.28
N SER A 524 9.58 -38.44 -13.11
CA SER A 524 8.55 -39.24 -13.79
C SER A 524 9.12 -40.51 -14.47
N ASN A 525 10.32 -40.95 -14.08
CA ASN A 525 11.04 -42.06 -14.70
C ASN A 525 10.77 -43.42 -14.01
N GLY A 526 10.21 -43.43 -12.79
CA GLY A 526 9.93 -44.60 -11.97
C GLY A 526 11.11 -45.12 -11.14
N VAL A 527 12.10 -44.28 -10.87
CA VAL A 527 13.33 -44.55 -10.11
C VAL A 527 13.71 -43.30 -9.31
N GLU A 528 13.83 -43.47 -7.98
CA GLU A 528 14.40 -42.48 -7.07
C GLU A 528 15.83 -42.08 -7.51
N ASP A 529 15.98 -40.94 -8.19
CA ASP A 529 17.26 -40.36 -8.59
C ASP A 529 17.28 -38.81 -8.63
N GLY A 530 18.42 -38.21 -8.95
CA GLY A 530 18.60 -36.76 -8.87
C GLY A 530 18.65 -36.25 -7.42
N ASP A 531 17.71 -35.37 -7.06
CA ASP A 531 17.47 -34.81 -5.73
C ASP A 531 16.14 -35.26 -5.10
N GLU A 532 15.51 -36.29 -5.66
CA GLU A 532 14.28 -36.90 -5.13
C GLU A 532 14.46 -37.52 -3.74
N THR A 533 13.38 -37.52 -2.95
CA THR A 533 13.33 -38.13 -1.61
C THR A 533 12.41 -39.36 -1.52
N ASP A 534 11.56 -39.57 -2.53
CA ASP A 534 10.96 -40.86 -2.90
C ASP A 534 10.79 -40.85 -4.42
N THR A 535 10.48 -42.01 -5.01
CA THR A 535 10.38 -42.23 -6.46
C THR A 535 9.50 -41.16 -7.14
N ASP A 536 10.10 -40.42 -8.06
CA ASP A 536 9.49 -39.34 -8.86
C ASP A 536 9.02 -38.09 -8.07
N CYS A 537 9.43 -37.88 -6.80
CA CYS A 537 8.97 -36.76 -5.98
C CYS A 537 9.96 -36.21 -4.92
N GLY A 538 9.65 -35.02 -4.40
CA GLY A 538 10.41 -34.34 -3.33
C GLY A 538 11.54 -33.46 -3.85
N GLY A 539 12.51 -33.15 -2.98
CA GLY A 539 13.71 -32.38 -3.34
C GLY A 539 13.43 -30.92 -3.68
N ALA A 540 14.34 -30.28 -4.41
CA ALA A 540 14.17 -28.91 -4.90
C ALA A 540 13.51 -28.83 -6.29
N VAL A 541 13.54 -29.91 -7.07
CA VAL A 541 13.12 -29.91 -8.48
C VAL A 541 11.71 -30.44 -8.73
N CYS A 542 11.33 -31.55 -8.07
CA CYS A 542 10.16 -32.34 -8.44
C CYS A 542 8.86 -31.87 -7.80
N GLU A 543 7.73 -32.47 -8.21
CA GLU A 543 6.46 -32.32 -7.50
C GLU A 543 6.63 -32.77 -6.04
N ARG A 544 5.90 -32.14 -5.12
CA ARG A 544 5.99 -32.48 -3.70
C ARG A 544 5.41 -33.87 -3.44
N CYS A 545 6.11 -34.69 -2.65
CA CYS A 545 5.70 -36.05 -2.34
C CYS A 545 4.31 -36.10 -1.66
N PRO A 546 3.43 -37.03 -2.07
CA PRO A 546 2.15 -37.24 -1.42
C PRO A 546 2.31 -37.94 -0.06
N LEU A 547 1.21 -38.11 0.68
CA LEU A 547 1.20 -38.79 1.97
C LEU A 547 1.77 -40.22 1.88
N GLU A 548 2.40 -40.66 2.98
CA GLU A 548 3.05 -41.96 3.15
C GLU A 548 4.35 -42.20 2.35
N HIS A 549 4.71 -41.32 1.41
CA HIS A 549 6.00 -41.36 0.70
C HIS A 549 7.16 -40.85 1.56
N SER A 550 8.36 -41.29 1.26
CA SER A 550 9.63 -40.95 1.92
C SER A 550 10.00 -39.47 1.73
N CYS A 551 10.69 -38.90 2.71
CA CYS A 551 11.05 -37.49 2.77
C CYS A 551 12.27 -37.30 3.69
N GLU A 552 13.03 -36.23 3.49
CA GLU A 552 14.12 -35.80 4.38
C GLU A 552 13.73 -34.56 5.19
N GLU A 553 12.95 -33.64 4.62
CA GLU A 553 12.46 -32.41 5.24
C GLU A 553 10.99 -32.09 4.92
N ASP A 554 10.38 -31.19 5.70
CA ASP A 554 8.96 -30.83 5.58
C ASP A 554 8.58 -30.34 4.18
N ASN A 555 9.52 -29.70 3.47
CA ASN A 555 9.33 -29.13 2.14
C ASN A 555 9.37 -30.16 1.00
N ASP A 556 9.77 -31.41 1.25
CA ASP A 556 9.58 -32.51 0.31
C ASP A 556 8.10 -32.85 0.16
N CYS A 557 7.33 -32.69 1.23
CA CYS A 557 5.96 -33.18 1.34
C CYS A 557 4.94 -32.14 0.88
N ALA A 558 3.94 -32.57 0.09
CA ALA A 558 2.85 -31.69 -0.34
C ALA A 558 2.04 -31.16 0.86
N SER A 559 1.99 -31.93 1.96
CA SER A 559 1.38 -31.52 3.22
C SER A 559 2.19 -30.50 4.02
N GLY A 560 3.48 -30.32 3.73
CA GLY A 560 4.40 -29.55 4.57
C GLY A 560 4.79 -30.22 5.89
N PHE A 561 4.68 -31.56 6.00
CA PHE A 561 5.04 -32.32 7.20
C PHE A 561 5.73 -33.64 6.84
N CYS A 562 7.04 -33.73 7.10
CA CYS A 562 7.84 -34.92 7.00
C CYS A 562 8.01 -35.59 8.38
N THR A 563 7.76 -36.90 8.46
CA THR A 563 7.91 -37.68 9.69
C THR A 563 8.54 -39.04 9.38
N ALA A 564 8.93 -39.81 10.39
CA ALA A 564 9.22 -41.22 10.18
C ALA A 564 7.91 -42.03 10.25
N PRO A 565 7.49 -42.75 9.19
CA PRO A 565 8.30 -43.21 8.05
C PRO A 565 8.15 -42.43 6.73
N GLY A 566 7.35 -41.36 6.67
CA GLY A 566 7.20 -40.53 5.49
C GLY A 566 6.32 -39.28 5.72
N CYS A 567 5.92 -38.65 4.61
CA CYS A 567 5.02 -37.51 4.57
C CYS A 567 3.71 -37.79 5.30
N ALA A 568 3.36 -36.92 6.24
CA ALA A 568 2.22 -37.07 7.13
C ALA A 568 1.18 -35.98 6.90
N VAL A 569 -0.04 -36.21 7.41
CA VAL A 569 -1.02 -35.13 7.58
C VAL A 569 -0.55 -34.20 8.71
N PRO A 570 -0.85 -32.89 8.64
CA PRO A 570 -0.62 -31.97 9.75
C PRO A 570 -1.25 -32.49 11.05
N ASP A 571 -0.55 -32.33 12.19
CA ASP A 571 -1.21 -32.49 13.48
C ASP A 571 -2.29 -31.40 13.61
N PRO A 572 -3.56 -31.72 13.96
CA PRO A 572 -4.59 -30.72 14.21
C PRO A 572 -4.33 -29.81 15.42
N ALA A 573 -3.24 -30.01 16.17
CA ALA A 573 -2.74 -29.04 17.14
C ALA A 573 -2.42 -27.67 16.48
N PRO A 574 -2.73 -26.54 17.14
CA PRO A 574 -2.30 -25.23 16.64
C PRO A 574 -0.78 -25.17 16.51
N ALA A 575 -0.29 -24.53 15.43
CA ALA A 575 1.13 -24.26 15.28
C ALA A 575 1.63 -23.46 16.51
N PRO A 576 2.75 -23.87 17.16
CA PRO A 576 3.19 -23.25 18.41
C PRO A 576 3.56 -21.77 18.28
N ASN A 577 3.90 -21.33 17.05
CA ASN A 577 4.20 -19.93 16.73
C ASN A 577 2.99 -19.20 16.09
N GLY A 578 1.83 -19.85 15.94
CA GLY A 578 0.62 -19.27 15.35
C GLY A 578 -0.28 -18.56 16.36
N LEU A 579 -1.54 -18.32 15.98
CA LEU A 579 -2.54 -17.59 16.78
C LEU A 579 -2.56 -17.93 18.28
N GLY A 580 -2.62 -19.22 18.62
CA GLY A 580 -2.67 -19.69 20.00
C GLY A 580 -1.38 -19.44 20.80
N GLY A 581 -0.23 -19.37 20.11
CA GLY A 581 1.06 -19.03 20.72
C GLY A 581 1.17 -17.55 21.08
N TYR A 582 0.56 -16.66 20.28
CA TYR A 582 0.56 -15.22 20.56
C TYR A 582 -0.04 -14.91 21.93
N LEU A 583 -1.21 -15.48 22.28
CA LEU A 583 -1.86 -15.24 23.58
C LEU A 583 -1.06 -15.75 24.80
N GLU A 584 0.00 -16.53 24.59
CA GLU A 584 0.94 -16.98 25.62
C GLU A 584 2.31 -16.26 25.55
N SER A 585 2.51 -15.36 24.59
CA SER A 585 3.80 -14.74 24.26
C SER A 585 4.14 -13.49 25.09
N SER A 586 5.41 -13.08 25.06
CA SER A 586 5.85 -11.81 25.67
C SER A 586 5.18 -10.60 25.05
N GLU A 587 5.00 -10.63 23.73
CA GLU A 587 4.46 -9.55 22.91
C GLU A 587 3.00 -9.31 23.30
N TYR A 588 2.19 -10.36 23.43
CA TYR A 588 0.83 -10.23 23.94
C TYR A 588 0.81 -9.69 25.37
N LEU A 589 1.63 -10.21 26.29
CA LEU A 589 1.64 -9.73 27.69
C LEU A 589 1.95 -8.23 27.83
N THR A 590 2.66 -7.64 26.86
CA THR A 590 2.91 -6.18 26.75
C THR A 590 1.95 -5.46 25.80
N SER A 591 1.14 -6.18 25.03
CA SER A 591 0.23 -5.61 24.03
C SER A 591 -0.94 -4.86 24.67
N PHE A 592 -1.46 -3.87 23.95
CA PHE A 592 -2.70 -3.18 24.32
C PHE A 592 -3.88 -4.17 24.50
N ASN A 593 -3.94 -5.26 23.72
CA ASN A 593 -5.00 -6.29 23.81
C ASN A 593 -5.04 -6.96 25.20
N HIS A 594 -3.88 -7.38 25.72
CA HIS A 594 -3.78 -8.00 27.05
C HIS A 594 -4.16 -7.02 28.16
N HIS A 595 -3.73 -5.76 28.05
CA HIS A 595 -4.04 -4.72 29.04
C HIS A 595 -5.54 -4.39 29.08
N MET A 596 -6.20 -4.32 27.92
CA MET A 596 -7.65 -4.19 27.80
C MET A 596 -8.38 -5.36 28.46
N HIS A 597 -8.01 -6.61 28.14
CA HIS A 597 -8.65 -7.80 28.69
C HIS A 597 -8.54 -7.90 30.23
N ASN A 598 -7.39 -7.52 30.79
CA ASN A 598 -7.14 -7.65 32.23
C ASN A 598 -7.58 -6.43 33.07
N SER A 599 -8.06 -5.37 32.43
CA SER A 599 -8.37 -4.08 33.09
C SER A 599 -7.20 -3.50 33.91
N ASP A 600 -5.96 -3.86 33.53
CA ASP A 600 -4.72 -3.37 34.13
C ASP A 600 -3.91 -2.69 33.03
N MET A 601 -3.94 -1.36 33.02
CA MET A 601 -3.22 -0.57 32.02
C MET A 601 -1.71 -0.54 32.25
N GLY A 602 -1.16 -1.21 33.27
CA GLY A 602 0.17 -1.85 33.34
C GLY A 602 1.47 -1.09 32.99
N GLY A 603 1.42 0.15 32.51
CA GLY A 603 2.50 0.77 31.73
C GLY A 603 2.27 0.76 30.21
N ALA A 604 1.13 0.23 29.73
CA ALA A 604 0.63 0.45 28.38
C ALA A 604 0.52 1.96 28.10
N SER A 605 0.85 2.36 26.87
CA SER A 605 1.15 3.74 26.50
C SER A 605 -0.03 4.72 26.61
N TYR A 606 -1.28 4.26 26.74
CA TYR A 606 -2.45 5.16 26.76
C TYR A 606 -3.70 4.62 27.48
N LEU A 607 -4.48 5.54 28.03
CA LEU A 607 -5.82 5.35 28.56
C LEU A 607 -6.84 5.94 27.56
N ASN A 608 -7.09 5.24 26.46
CA ASN A 608 -8.23 5.52 25.59
C ASN A 608 -9.19 4.33 25.60
N PRO A 609 -10.14 4.26 26.57
CA PRO A 609 -11.20 3.26 26.49
C PRO A 609 -11.99 3.52 25.22
N TYR A 610 -12.14 2.50 24.35
CA TYR A 610 -12.99 2.56 23.17
C TYR A 610 -14.29 3.28 23.52
N PRO A 611 -14.51 4.45 22.92
CA PRO A 611 -14.88 4.43 21.52
C PRO A 611 -14.31 5.60 20.68
N LEU A 612 -13.39 5.28 19.77
CA LEU A 612 -13.01 6.14 18.63
C LEU A 612 -14.23 6.50 17.76
N MET A 613 -15.27 5.66 17.80
CA MET A 613 -16.43 5.64 16.91
C MET A 613 -17.73 6.24 17.51
N GLN A 614 -17.67 7.03 18.59
CA GLN A 614 -18.85 7.76 19.09
C GLN A 614 -18.88 9.19 18.54
N ASP A 615 -20.07 9.74 18.30
CA ASP A 615 -20.28 11.11 17.79
C ASP A 615 -19.60 12.20 18.65
N ASP A 616 -19.45 11.94 19.94
CA ASP A 616 -18.81 12.83 20.93
C ASP A 616 -17.34 12.44 21.23
N PHE A 617 -16.72 11.57 20.42
CA PHE A 617 -15.33 11.15 20.60
C PHE A 617 -14.41 12.37 20.70
N CYS A 618 -14.58 13.34 19.80
CA CYS A 618 -13.86 14.62 19.88
C CYS A 618 -14.14 15.39 21.17
N GLU A 619 -15.34 15.34 21.74
CA GLU A 619 -15.66 16.06 22.98
C GLU A 619 -15.02 15.40 24.22
N ARG A 620 -14.61 14.13 24.11
CA ARG A 620 -14.08 13.33 25.23
C ARG A 620 -12.57 13.07 25.16
N VAL A 621 -11.99 12.94 23.97
CA VAL A 621 -10.57 12.57 23.78
C VAL A 621 -9.62 13.58 24.45
N GLY A 622 -8.67 13.07 25.23
CA GLY A 622 -7.70 13.89 25.98
C GLY A 622 -8.26 14.67 27.17
N THR A 623 -9.52 14.46 27.57
CA THR A 623 -10.10 15.09 28.77
C THR A 623 -9.91 14.20 30.01
N PHE A 624 -9.20 14.72 31.01
CA PHE A 624 -8.68 13.95 32.15
C PHE A 624 -9.70 13.45 33.19
N ASN A 625 -11.00 13.47 32.91
CA ASN A 625 -12.04 13.20 33.88
C ASN A 625 -13.12 12.30 33.29
N MET A 626 -13.51 11.24 34.01
CA MET A 626 -14.57 10.31 33.61
C MET A 626 -15.97 10.96 33.45
N SER A 627 -16.08 12.26 33.71
CA SER A 627 -17.25 13.08 33.41
C SER A 627 -17.17 13.86 32.08
N GLY A 628 -16.12 13.68 31.26
CA GLY A 628 -15.95 14.36 29.96
C GLY A 628 -15.77 15.89 30.04
N VAL A 629 -15.29 16.42 31.17
CA VAL A 629 -15.13 17.88 31.37
C VAL A 629 -13.79 18.18 32.06
N GLY A 630 -12.87 18.76 31.28
CA GLY A 630 -11.54 19.22 31.71
C GLY A 630 -10.78 19.83 30.53
N PRO A 631 -9.65 20.52 30.76
CA PRO A 631 -8.79 20.98 29.66
C PRO A 631 -8.19 19.78 28.92
N VAL A 632 -8.14 19.86 27.59
CA VAL A 632 -7.46 18.89 26.72
C VAL A 632 -5.98 18.88 27.06
N ASN A 633 -5.39 17.69 27.17
CA ASN A 633 -3.93 17.53 27.29
C ASN A 633 -3.42 16.53 26.24
N CYS A 634 -2.78 17.05 25.19
CA CYS A 634 -2.24 16.26 24.11
C CYS A 634 -1.14 15.26 24.53
N SER A 635 -0.50 15.44 25.71
CA SER A 635 0.62 14.58 26.15
C SER A 635 0.21 13.19 26.67
N VAL A 636 -1.08 12.85 26.61
CA VAL A 636 -1.63 11.54 27.00
C VAL A 636 -2.66 11.02 26.01
N ILE A 637 -2.75 11.62 24.83
CA ILE A 637 -3.60 11.14 23.75
C ILE A 637 -2.74 10.25 22.86
N ASP A 638 -3.22 9.04 22.65
CA ASP A 638 -2.69 8.06 21.71
C ASP A 638 -2.63 8.63 20.28
N PHE A 639 -1.58 8.33 19.52
CA PHE A 639 -1.49 8.81 18.15
C PHE A 639 -2.55 8.20 17.23
N ASP A 640 -3.02 6.97 17.44
CA ASP A 640 -4.16 6.44 16.67
C ASP A 640 -5.40 7.32 16.90
N ALA A 641 -5.67 7.64 18.17
CA ALA A 641 -6.75 8.54 18.57
C ALA A 641 -6.61 9.98 18.03
N LEU A 642 -5.39 10.44 17.75
CA LEU A 642 -5.12 11.75 17.14
C LEU A 642 -5.23 11.75 15.61
N LEU A 643 -4.78 10.68 14.97
CA LEU A 643 -4.90 10.46 13.53
C LEU A 643 -6.35 10.29 13.11
N LEU A 644 -7.02 9.30 13.72
CA LEU A 644 -8.39 8.94 13.42
C LEU A 644 -9.33 10.10 13.80
N GLY A 645 -9.21 10.63 15.01
CA GLY A 645 -10.09 11.71 15.47
C GLY A 645 -9.91 13.04 14.75
N GLY A 646 -8.67 13.45 14.48
CA GLY A 646 -8.34 14.85 14.11
C GLY A 646 -8.81 15.90 15.14
N CYS A 647 -9.21 15.46 16.34
CA CYS A 647 -10.25 16.14 17.12
C CYS A 647 -9.81 17.41 17.86
N TRP A 648 -8.54 17.52 18.26
CA TRP A 648 -7.98 18.67 18.99
C TRP A 648 -6.45 18.80 18.94
N CYS A 649 -5.73 17.69 18.72
CA CYS A 649 -4.27 17.64 18.75
C CYS A 649 -3.71 16.76 17.62
N HIS A 650 -4.20 16.88 16.38
CA HIS A 650 -3.58 16.18 15.25
C HIS A 650 -2.07 16.48 15.26
N ALA A 651 -1.28 15.42 15.15
CA ALA A 651 0.11 15.42 15.58
C ALA A 651 0.98 16.39 14.78
N CYS A 652 1.37 17.49 15.42
CA CYS A 652 2.63 18.20 15.20
C CYS A 652 3.81 17.47 15.90
N LEU A 653 3.77 16.13 15.96
CA LEU A 653 4.40 15.36 17.03
C LEU A 653 5.13 14.11 16.48
N PRO A 654 6.25 13.70 17.10
CA PRO A 654 7.06 14.44 18.07
C PRO A 654 8.10 15.36 17.40
N GLU A 655 8.32 15.22 16.09
CA GLU A 655 9.12 16.12 15.28
C GLU A 655 8.19 17.14 14.61
N ASP A 656 8.60 18.42 14.59
CA ASP A 656 7.80 19.46 13.94
C ASP A 656 7.87 19.27 12.41
N PRO A 657 6.74 19.03 11.70
CA PRO A 657 6.76 18.84 10.24
C PRO A 657 7.10 20.12 9.47
N CYS A 658 7.16 21.28 10.14
CA CYS A 658 7.47 22.57 9.54
C CYS A 658 8.98 22.80 9.44
N LEU A 659 9.44 23.18 8.25
CA LEU A 659 10.86 23.40 7.98
C LEU A 659 11.31 24.82 8.33
N ASN A 660 12.63 25.01 8.27
CA ASN A 660 13.27 26.32 8.34
C ASN A 660 12.91 27.18 9.58
N GLY A 661 12.51 26.52 10.67
CA GLY A 661 12.09 27.17 11.91
C GLY A 661 10.64 27.67 11.91
N GLY A 662 9.81 27.21 10.97
CA GLY A 662 8.36 27.33 11.08
C GLY A 662 7.83 26.53 12.28
N ALA A 663 6.62 26.87 12.72
CA ALA A 663 5.99 26.24 13.88
C ALA A 663 4.70 25.52 13.47
N CYS A 664 4.57 24.23 13.80
CA CYS A 664 3.35 23.51 13.50
C CYS A 664 2.18 23.95 14.38
N LEU A 665 1.04 24.20 13.73
CA LEU A 665 -0.23 24.56 14.33
C LEU A 665 -1.25 23.45 14.05
N ASN A 666 -1.92 22.94 15.08
CA ASN A 666 -3.07 22.04 14.91
C ASN A 666 -4.22 22.77 14.18
N PHE A 667 -4.74 22.17 13.12
CA PHE A 667 -5.85 22.67 12.34
C PHE A 667 -7.10 21.81 12.62
N ASP A 668 -8.00 22.36 13.43
CA ASP A 668 -9.14 21.66 14.04
C ASP A 668 -9.95 20.82 13.02
N LYS A 669 -10.02 19.51 13.28
CA LYS A 669 -10.70 18.47 12.46
C LYS A 669 -10.21 18.33 11.01
N GLN A 670 -9.08 18.95 10.67
CA GLN A 670 -8.58 19.03 9.31
C GLN A 670 -7.07 18.78 9.20
N GLY A 671 -6.36 18.54 10.31
CA GLY A 671 -4.95 18.15 10.31
C GLY A 671 -4.05 19.15 11.01
N TYR A 672 -2.98 19.56 10.34
CA TYR A 672 -2.07 20.60 10.80
C TYR A 672 -1.78 21.61 9.69
N THR A 673 -1.17 22.73 10.04
CA THR A 673 -0.63 23.73 9.11
C THR A 673 0.62 24.35 9.72
N CYS A 674 1.54 24.86 8.91
CA CYS A 674 2.73 25.53 9.42
C CYS A 674 2.56 27.06 9.49
N ASP A 675 3.01 27.65 10.60
CA ASP A 675 3.27 29.07 10.71
C ASP A 675 4.69 29.37 10.23
N CYS A 676 4.78 30.09 9.11
CA CYS A 676 6.06 30.49 8.51
C CYS A 676 6.43 31.95 8.82
N ASP A 677 5.62 32.68 9.61
CA ASP A 677 5.86 34.10 9.85
C ASP A 677 7.21 34.33 10.54
N GLY A 678 8.03 35.18 9.92
CA GLY A 678 9.36 35.52 10.42
C GLY A 678 10.47 34.50 10.12
N THR A 679 10.17 33.34 9.52
CA THR A 679 11.19 32.37 9.06
C THR A 679 11.98 32.88 7.86
N GLY A 680 11.32 33.65 6.98
CA GLY A 680 11.84 34.03 5.67
C GLY A 680 11.52 33.02 4.56
N PHE A 681 10.75 31.96 4.86
CA PHE A 681 10.29 30.93 3.92
C PHE A 681 8.76 30.94 3.78
N VAL A 682 8.23 30.26 2.76
CA VAL A 682 6.79 30.16 2.45
C VAL A 682 6.41 28.72 2.04
N GLY A 683 5.16 28.48 1.68
CA GLY A 683 4.61 27.15 1.38
C GLY A 683 4.06 26.45 2.64
N ASP A 684 3.31 25.37 2.45
CA ASP A 684 2.51 24.72 3.51
C ASP A 684 3.33 24.18 4.70
N HIS A 685 4.63 23.97 4.47
CA HIS A 685 5.61 23.51 5.46
C HIS A 685 6.82 24.44 5.58
N CYS A 686 6.70 25.69 5.14
CA CYS A 686 7.80 26.66 5.14
C CYS A 686 9.04 26.18 4.37
N HIS A 687 8.83 25.38 3.32
CA HIS A 687 9.89 24.72 2.56
C HIS A 687 10.37 25.55 1.35
N LEU A 688 9.59 26.53 0.87
CA LEU A 688 9.92 27.35 -0.30
C LEU A 688 10.72 28.59 0.11
N ASP A 689 11.88 28.81 -0.53
CA ASP A 689 12.61 30.07 -0.48
C ASP A 689 11.90 31.10 -1.40
N PRO A 690 11.43 32.25 -0.88
CA PRO A 690 10.69 33.26 -1.65
C PRO A 690 11.58 34.13 -2.55
N SER A 691 12.86 33.81 -2.72
CA SER A 691 13.74 34.50 -3.66
C SER A 691 13.24 34.37 -5.11
N PRO A 692 13.41 35.43 -5.93
CA PRO A 692 12.73 35.51 -7.22
C PRO A 692 13.29 34.47 -8.21
N PRO A 693 12.45 33.98 -9.16
CA PRO A 693 12.87 32.98 -10.14
C PRO A 693 14.08 33.47 -10.96
N PRO A 694 14.90 32.54 -11.48
CA PRO A 694 16.05 32.89 -12.30
C PRO A 694 15.62 33.79 -13.48
N PRO A 695 16.45 34.76 -13.89
CA PRO A 695 16.08 35.72 -14.92
C PRO A 695 15.70 34.98 -16.22
N PRO A 696 14.65 35.43 -16.94
CA PRO A 696 14.19 34.74 -18.13
C PRO A 696 15.30 34.60 -19.16
N PRO A 697 15.34 33.50 -19.94
CA PRO A 697 16.35 33.29 -20.96
C PRO A 697 16.39 34.49 -21.92
N PRO A 698 17.58 34.92 -22.38
CA PRO A 698 17.72 36.10 -23.21
C PRO A 698 16.85 35.97 -24.46
N SER A 699 16.03 37.00 -24.71
CA SER A 699 15.05 37.00 -25.80
C SER A 699 15.71 36.63 -27.14
N PRO A 700 15.07 35.79 -27.97
CA PRO A 700 15.61 35.49 -29.29
C PRO A 700 15.80 36.78 -30.09
N PRO A 701 16.87 36.87 -30.91
CA PRO A 701 17.12 38.08 -31.69
C PRO A 701 15.93 38.40 -32.61
N PRO A 702 15.62 39.69 -32.84
CA PRO A 702 14.44 40.08 -33.59
C PRO A 702 14.45 39.46 -34.99
N PRO A 703 13.28 39.02 -35.51
CA PRO A 703 13.21 38.41 -36.82
C PRO A 703 13.71 39.37 -37.90
N ALA A 704 14.46 38.83 -38.87
CA ALA A 704 14.98 39.60 -39.99
C ALA A 704 13.83 40.30 -40.74
N PRO A 705 14.02 41.55 -41.21
CA PRO A 705 12.95 42.31 -41.85
C PRO A 705 12.44 41.60 -43.11
N SER A 706 11.12 41.49 -43.22
CA SER A 706 10.44 40.84 -44.35
C SER A 706 10.84 41.47 -45.70
N PRO A 707 11.00 40.68 -46.77
CA PRO A 707 11.24 41.21 -48.11
C PRO A 707 10.07 42.08 -48.59
N PRO A 708 10.32 43.10 -49.43
CA PRO A 708 9.29 44.02 -49.88
C PRO A 708 8.22 43.32 -50.74
N PRO A 709 6.96 43.79 -50.69
CA PRO A 709 5.87 43.19 -51.47
C PRO A 709 6.06 43.42 -52.98
N ASN A 710 5.68 42.40 -53.77
CA ASN A 710 5.68 42.50 -55.24
C ASN A 710 4.68 43.56 -55.74
N PRO A 711 4.97 44.26 -56.84
CA PRO A 711 4.11 45.32 -57.37
C PRO A 711 2.78 44.79 -57.95
N PRO A 712 1.73 45.63 -57.97
CA PRO A 712 0.38 45.22 -58.39
C PRO A 712 0.25 45.01 -59.90
N SER A 713 -0.58 44.04 -60.29
CA SER A 713 -0.95 43.75 -61.68
C SER A 713 -2.07 44.66 -62.20
N LEU A 714 -1.99 45.04 -63.48
CA LEU A 714 -2.92 45.92 -64.20
C LEU A 714 -4.11 45.14 -64.84
N PRO A 715 -5.21 45.82 -65.23
CA PRO A 715 -6.55 45.19 -65.26
C PRO A 715 -7.10 44.72 -66.64
N THR A 716 -8.00 43.72 -66.57
CA THR A 716 -9.18 43.39 -67.42
C THR A 716 -9.13 43.49 -68.97
N SER A 717 -9.25 42.32 -69.64
CA SER A 717 -10.32 41.84 -70.58
C SER A 717 -11.02 42.78 -71.60
N PRO A 718 -11.68 42.28 -72.69
CA PRO A 718 -11.67 40.96 -73.40
C PRO A 718 -11.36 41.19 -74.94
N PRO A 719 -12.02 40.64 -76.01
CA PRO A 719 -12.82 39.40 -76.27
C PRO A 719 -12.46 38.63 -77.59
N ARG A 720 -13.29 37.61 -77.93
CA ARG A 720 -13.48 36.86 -79.21
C ARG A 720 -12.42 35.82 -79.65
N SER A 721 -12.75 34.72 -80.37
CA SER A 721 -13.97 33.87 -80.45
C SER A 721 -13.77 32.71 -81.45
N SER A 722 -14.07 31.45 -81.10
CA SER A 722 -14.49 30.38 -82.04
C SER A 722 -15.03 29.15 -81.26
N GLY A 723 -15.82 28.29 -81.92
CA GLY A 723 -16.32 27.02 -81.35
C GLY A 723 -17.13 26.20 -82.36
N SER A 724 -17.36 24.90 -82.07
CA SER A 724 -18.39 24.02 -82.67
C SER A 724 -18.43 22.63 -82.00
N GLY A 725 -19.53 21.87 -82.16
CA GLY A 725 -19.74 20.50 -81.61
C GLY A 725 -19.22 19.35 -82.51
N ALA A 726 -19.65 18.07 -82.41
CA ALA A 726 -20.79 17.45 -81.67
C ALA A 726 -20.72 15.87 -81.63
N SER A 727 -21.62 15.22 -80.86
CA SER A 727 -22.19 13.83 -81.05
C SER A 727 -21.32 12.56 -80.78
N LEU A 728 -21.80 11.30 -80.59
CA LEU A 728 -23.06 10.61 -80.12
C LEU A 728 -22.73 9.10 -79.75
N PRO A 729 -23.65 8.21 -79.25
CA PRO A 729 -23.31 7.00 -78.42
C PRO A 729 -23.78 5.61 -78.94
N ILE A 730 -23.62 4.53 -78.14
CA ILE A 730 -24.54 3.35 -77.91
C ILE A 730 -23.96 2.35 -76.87
N GLY A 731 -24.82 1.67 -76.08
CA GLY A 731 -24.58 0.28 -75.60
C GLY A 731 -24.47 0.04 -74.07
N ALA A 732 -25.13 -1.00 -73.55
CA ALA A 732 -25.15 -1.38 -72.12
C ALA A 732 -25.14 -2.92 -71.92
N VAL A 733 -24.84 -3.40 -70.69
CA VAL A 733 -25.45 -4.54 -69.93
C VAL A 733 -24.47 -5.24 -68.96
N ALA A 734 -25.03 -5.56 -67.78
CA ALA A 734 -24.58 -6.26 -66.56
C ALA A 734 -23.51 -7.39 -66.59
N GLY A 735 -22.91 -7.64 -65.42
CA GLY A 735 -22.21 -8.87 -65.03
C GLY A 735 -21.58 -8.77 -63.63
N ALA A 736 -21.67 -9.81 -62.79
CA ALA A 736 -21.21 -9.80 -61.39
C ALA A 736 -20.20 -10.93 -61.08
N SER A 737 -19.61 -10.90 -59.87
CA SER A 737 -19.17 -12.05 -59.03
C SER A 737 -17.65 -12.26 -58.77
N LEU A 738 -17.32 -12.31 -57.46
CA LEU A 738 -16.52 -13.32 -56.71
C LEU A 738 -15.08 -13.74 -57.10
N GLY A 739 -14.26 -13.88 -56.05
CA GLY A 739 -12.98 -14.64 -56.01
C GLY A 739 -11.71 -13.78 -56.18
N GLY A 740 -10.57 -14.03 -55.53
CA GLY A 740 -10.25 -15.03 -54.50
C GLY A 740 -8.90 -15.73 -54.72
N VAL A 741 -8.01 -15.66 -53.72
CA VAL A 741 -7.03 -16.71 -53.31
C VAL A 741 -5.67 -16.86 -54.05
N LEU A 742 -4.61 -16.93 -53.20
CA LEU A 742 -3.23 -17.47 -53.36
C LEU A 742 -2.17 -16.84 -54.29
N GLY A 743 -0.90 -16.91 -53.83
CA GLY A 743 0.30 -16.74 -54.66
C GLY A 743 1.62 -16.57 -53.89
N LEU A 744 2.19 -17.64 -53.30
CA LEU A 744 3.58 -17.64 -52.80
C LEU A 744 4.60 -17.51 -53.95
N ALA A 745 5.75 -16.87 -53.72
CA ALA A 745 7.07 -17.49 -53.92
C ALA A 745 8.27 -16.61 -53.53
N LEU A 746 9.26 -17.28 -52.91
CA LEU A 746 10.65 -16.90 -52.64
C LEU A 746 11.41 -16.26 -53.83
N ILE A 747 12.42 -15.45 -53.51
CA ILE A 747 13.76 -15.44 -54.17
C ILE A 747 14.79 -14.89 -53.18
N ALA A 748 16.01 -15.44 -53.20
CA ALA A 748 17.13 -15.08 -52.32
C ALA A 748 18.28 -14.38 -53.08
N THR A 749 19.37 -14.09 -52.35
CA THR A 749 20.74 -13.72 -52.81
C THR A 749 21.10 -12.22 -53.04
N ALA A 750 21.78 -11.66 -52.03
CA ALA A 750 23.12 -11.04 -52.04
C ALA A 750 23.53 -9.99 -53.12
N ILE A 751 24.20 -8.88 -52.68
CA ILE A 751 25.61 -8.51 -53.01
C ILE A 751 26.05 -7.10 -52.49
N VAL A 752 27.09 -7.08 -51.63
CA VAL A 752 28.29 -6.18 -51.57
C VAL A 752 28.18 -4.63 -51.48
N ARG A 753 28.44 -4.11 -50.27
CA ARG A 753 29.56 -3.20 -49.84
C ARG A 753 30.16 -2.13 -50.82
N ARG A 754 30.19 -0.86 -50.38
CA ARG A 754 31.35 0.10 -50.48
C ARG A 754 31.34 1.05 -49.26
N ARG A 755 32.27 1.00 -48.29
CA ARG A 755 33.67 1.48 -48.23
C ARG A 755 33.89 3.01 -48.32
N ARG A 756 34.31 3.63 -47.20
CA ARG A 756 35.58 4.41 -46.97
C ARG A 756 35.57 4.93 -45.51
N LEU A 757 36.44 4.50 -44.59
CA LEU A 757 37.88 4.79 -44.43
C LEU A 757 38.24 6.26 -44.17
N ARG A 758 38.60 6.56 -42.91
CA ARG A 758 39.79 7.35 -42.57
C ARG A 758 40.63 6.61 -41.52
N ALA A 759 41.92 6.61 -41.77
CA ALA A 759 43.03 6.19 -40.92
C ALA A 759 43.47 7.42 -40.05
N THR A 760 44.35 7.41 -39.06
CA THR A 760 45.09 6.43 -38.21
C THR A 760 45.96 7.30 -37.30
N GLU A 761 46.22 6.92 -36.05
CA GLU A 761 47.58 7.08 -35.47
C GLU A 761 47.80 6.15 -34.28
N GLU A 762 48.99 5.56 -34.21
CA GLU A 762 49.41 4.61 -33.17
C GLU A 762 50.20 5.31 -32.06
N LYS A 763 50.20 4.73 -30.85
CA LYS A 763 51.42 4.57 -30.04
C LYS A 763 51.28 3.39 -29.08
N GLY A 764 52.36 2.62 -28.95
CA GLY A 764 52.37 1.27 -28.36
C GLY A 764 52.54 1.17 -26.83
N PRO A 765 52.65 -0.07 -26.29
CA PRO A 765 52.38 -0.39 -24.88
C PRO A 765 53.63 -0.79 -24.06
N PRO A 766 53.44 -1.01 -22.74
CA PRO A 766 54.08 -2.13 -22.01
C PRO A 766 53.02 -3.00 -21.31
N LYS A 767 52.93 -4.31 -21.60
CA LYS A 767 53.68 -5.43 -20.97
C LYS A 767 53.31 -5.80 -19.52
N MET A 768 52.54 -6.88 -19.42
CA MET A 768 52.64 -8.01 -18.47
C MET A 768 52.96 -7.75 -16.98
N ALA A 769 52.03 -8.17 -16.13
CA ALA A 769 52.35 -9.07 -15.00
C ALA A 769 51.30 -10.19 -14.94
N ARG A 770 51.77 -11.44 -14.87
CA ARG A 770 50.96 -12.66 -14.69
C ARG A 770 51.25 -13.15 -13.27
N GLN A 771 50.24 -13.29 -12.41
CA GLN A 771 50.38 -14.10 -11.20
C GLN A 771 49.14 -14.98 -11.04
N SER A 772 49.40 -16.28 -11.03
CA SER A 772 48.49 -17.36 -10.75
C SER A 772 48.54 -17.70 -9.26
N LEU A 773 47.41 -17.98 -8.65
CA LEU A 773 47.32 -18.76 -7.41
C LEU A 773 46.09 -19.67 -7.49
N GLU A 774 46.32 -20.96 -7.28
CA GLU A 774 45.31 -22.01 -7.07
C GLU A 774 45.10 -22.21 -5.55
N PRO A 775 44.04 -22.95 -5.12
CA PRO A 775 43.55 -22.89 -3.74
C PRO A 775 44.35 -23.75 -2.75
N ALA A 776 44.09 -23.53 -1.46
CA ALA A 776 44.52 -24.42 -0.38
C ALA A 776 43.37 -24.66 0.60
N GLU A 777 43.01 -25.92 0.79
CA GLU A 777 42.27 -26.40 1.96
C GLU A 777 43.22 -26.51 3.17
N GLU A 778 42.77 -26.18 4.39
CA GLU A 778 42.88 -27.09 5.54
C GLU A 778 42.09 -26.63 6.78
N LEU A 779 41.78 -27.61 7.63
CA LEU A 779 41.03 -27.51 8.90
C LEU A 779 41.69 -26.61 9.96
N GLY A 780 40.89 -26.04 10.87
CA GLY A 780 41.39 -25.39 12.09
C GLY A 780 40.34 -25.10 13.17
N GLN A 781 40.29 -25.94 14.21
CA GLN A 781 39.32 -25.88 15.32
C GLN A 781 39.51 -24.74 16.34
N ARG A 782 38.40 -24.29 16.95
CA ARG A 782 38.23 -23.74 18.32
C ARG A 782 38.93 -22.42 18.70
N ALA A 783 38.11 -21.41 19.01
CA ALA A 783 37.97 -20.88 20.38
C ALA A 783 36.56 -20.32 20.59
#